data_AF-A0A177L7H1-F1
#
_entry.id   AF-A0A177L7H1-F1
#
_cell.length_a   1.000
_cell.length_b   1.000
_cell.length_c   1.000
_cell.angle_alpha   90.00
_cell.angle_beta   90.00
_cell.angle_gamma   90.00
#
_symmetry.space_group_name_H-M   'P 1'
#
loop_
_entity.id
_entity.type
_entity.pdbx_description
1 polymer ?
#
loop_
_entity_poly.entity_id
_entity_poly.type
_entity_poly.pdbx_seq_one_letter_code
_entity_poly.pdbx_strand_id
1 'polypeptide(L)'
;MDVVNKQQITIDLRRNSIVPYPHFTQYDTNTLEFIIKDNGIGADLSNVTNITVNYKRPDGQVVTRLLTAAGNVIEYTLGTDEMSVPGTAEISLQFLYNDNRLSTRRMKLYVGDSLGPSFEGGQGMPLLQELFVEIADLTSATNDAANYALQKAAEADQAKETALEAADLAKTNPLMPVANFAAIATTYPTPIHGDETQTLDDGKVYRYLNGSWEYIRELTPGPVAALTQQLVQMDEQKASKEEVANALDGSPKDVFATLAALQTAFPTGSQGVYLVTANGHIYSWDGTSWADRGLYQAQGIADKSVGYKQTDFIEMEKTNLFNPQNVTDGVRLDTAGNNFADATFATSEYVAVKAGVPIKIGGFGAVLGRICLYDTNKTFTTMPFGGGTVVVTLDITPAVDGFIRVPVRKDTMHSAIIVESSNYKGFKPFRYVVNPYIETEVKRDSVDKTKLKLKAVAPENTSFVRAGVNMYSVLNATPDVFLTHTNGVETALVNYRTSEYIFVKANLPYIISAARKFVYYDLEHVYVSGVDGSQSAPYTFTPTADGYIRFSYLTTAANGTNVMMVQGNTLPATYEPHVYHFDDLKLTPTQINEVITAIETGVPSDYDVKVVKAGESYVLYSPFGASGEIQINTVRNGSKNGTFNFANTRVGADEFHLNGDDITPVRTNTGTVGANHGRTSISEITMAAHGKTSVDIGSTWTDGTTTFTLLKINGNILTFGCPYTVVDGIVNAPKVNPVANLTHVSGATSTTAVNITTQTASPQLYPSVNNITVEYILDGKKIVVDGTYYGKELVVKEKYDIMDYKAIIDYAQANIGQSYAAGNIAPEITISNTFTYSKGLDCSTSNSLYTHKKASLGRCGFLQAGVLSLAGHTVKRHVPGVLPKSGIDFSTEVDLTSYNTSLLFSVSDYKNPSIPPNHYVDWLYDANGNKKYGFAMGYIVDKTSSKNAARLANSPYTWDMRNTKKSYPIVLEGIILEAGSYLNFAGFRNYVSPDVVGAATLITTVRDKKDTYVYVDYLQTVVGENKPMPDDIGKAVSFLQGENFTLLNDTSDTEGVLFTMTGAGYGIVKLK
;
A
#
# COMPACT_ATOMS: atom_id res chain seq x y z
N MET A 1 -41.15 17.65 9.86
CA MET A 1 -42.57 17.30 9.76
C MET A 1 -42.61 15.79 9.72
N ASP A 2 -43.23 15.15 10.72
CA ASP A 2 -43.30 13.69 10.73
C ASP A 2 -44.23 13.25 9.59
N VAL A 3 -43.72 12.47 8.64
CA VAL A 3 -44.46 12.02 7.46
C VAL A 3 -45.25 10.73 7.70
N VAL A 4 -45.28 10.26 8.96
CA VAL A 4 -45.94 9.03 9.37
C VAL A 4 -47.37 9.31 9.84
N ASN A 5 -48.36 8.72 9.17
CA ASN A 5 -49.75 8.73 9.62
C ASN A 5 -49.92 7.66 10.72
N LYS A 6 -49.66 8.06 11.97
CA LYS A 6 -49.80 7.18 13.14
C LYS A 6 -51.16 7.35 13.83
N GLN A 7 -51.89 6.26 14.05
CA GLN A 7 -53.15 6.23 14.81
C GLN A 7 -53.10 5.21 15.94
N GLN A 8 -53.67 5.58 17.09
CA GLN A 8 -53.55 4.80 18.31
C GLN A 8 -54.87 4.09 18.67
N ILE A 9 -54.78 2.85 19.12
CA ILE A 9 -55.90 2.01 19.54
C ILE A 9 -55.61 1.45 20.93
N THR A 10 -56.48 1.72 21.90
CA THR A 10 -56.40 1.08 23.23
C THR A 10 -57.34 -0.12 23.28
N ILE A 11 -56.82 -1.29 23.66
CA ILE A 11 -57.56 -2.53 23.78
C ILE A 11 -57.45 -3.05 25.22
N ASP A 12 -58.56 -3.17 25.92
CA ASP A 12 -58.66 -3.86 27.20
C ASP A 12 -59.12 -5.30 26.98
N LEU A 13 -58.32 -6.26 27.46
CA LEU A 13 -58.56 -7.69 27.24
C LEU A 13 -59.73 -8.23 28.10
N ARG A 14 -60.17 -7.52 29.14
CA ARG A 14 -61.24 -7.95 30.07
C ARG A 14 -62.43 -6.99 30.17
N ARG A 15 -62.34 -5.79 29.61
CA ARG A 15 -63.45 -4.82 29.53
C ARG A 15 -63.85 -4.57 28.09
N ASN A 16 -65.10 -4.18 27.87
CA ASN A 16 -65.51 -3.67 26.56
C ASN A 16 -64.77 -2.34 26.31
N SER A 17 -63.83 -2.35 25.36
CA SER A 17 -63.20 -1.13 24.84
C SER A 17 -63.97 -0.61 23.63
N ILE A 18 -64.11 0.70 23.55
CA ILE A 18 -64.50 1.37 22.31
C ILE A 18 -63.26 1.40 21.42
N VAL A 19 -63.33 0.73 20.29
CA VAL A 19 -62.23 0.68 19.31
C VAL A 19 -62.50 1.73 18.24
N PRO A 20 -61.60 2.70 18.01
CA PRO A 20 -61.76 3.66 16.92
C PRO A 20 -61.67 2.94 15.57
N TYR A 21 -62.28 3.52 14.53
CA TYR A 21 -62.23 3.00 13.16
C TYR A 21 -61.18 3.81 12.37
N PRO A 22 -59.92 3.34 12.25
CA PRO A 22 -58.83 4.12 11.68
C PRO A 22 -59.03 4.33 10.18
N HIS A 23 -58.65 5.51 9.69
CA HIS A 23 -58.68 5.86 8.27
C HIS A 23 -57.28 6.21 7.79
N PHE A 24 -56.80 5.46 6.80
CA PHE A 24 -55.48 5.62 6.20
C PHE A 24 -55.61 5.86 4.69
N THR A 25 -54.59 6.45 4.08
CA THR A 25 -54.50 6.62 2.63
C THR A 25 -53.52 5.59 2.07
N GLN A 26 -53.87 4.93 0.98
CA GLN A 26 -52.99 4.00 0.29
C GLN A 26 -51.67 4.70 -0.08
N TYR A 27 -50.54 3.99 0.09
CA TYR A 27 -49.17 4.48 -0.17
C TYR A 27 -48.61 5.53 0.81
N ASP A 28 -49.36 5.95 1.84
CA ASP A 28 -48.76 6.68 2.97
C ASP A 28 -48.02 5.71 3.90
N THR A 29 -47.04 6.22 4.65
CA THR A 29 -46.46 5.48 5.80
C THR A 29 -47.49 5.43 6.94
N ASN A 30 -48.36 4.42 6.92
CA ASN A 30 -49.46 4.26 7.87
C ASN A 30 -49.07 3.33 9.03
N THR A 31 -49.19 3.81 10.27
CA THR A 31 -48.83 3.03 11.47
C THR A 31 -49.98 2.98 12.48
N LEU A 32 -50.25 1.78 13.01
CA LEU A 32 -51.13 1.55 14.14
C LEU A 32 -50.33 1.30 15.41
N GLU A 33 -50.65 2.04 16.47
CA GLU A 33 -50.09 1.83 17.79
C GLU A 33 -51.16 1.25 18.72
N PHE A 34 -50.96 0.03 19.19
CA PHE A 34 -51.87 -0.66 20.10
C PHE A 34 -51.39 -0.52 21.53
N ILE A 35 -52.21 0.06 22.41
CA ILE A 35 -52.01 0.02 23.86
C ILE A 35 -52.86 -1.08 24.46
N ILE A 36 -52.22 -2.10 25.01
CA ILE A 36 -52.89 -3.25 25.61
C ILE A 36 -53.11 -3.02 27.11
N LYS A 37 -54.33 -3.26 27.56
CA LYS A 37 -54.75 -3.17 28.96
C LYS A 37 -55.36 -4.48 29.43
N ASP A 38 -55.22 -4.77 30.72
CA ASP A 38 -55.94 -5.83 31.41
C ASP A 38 -56.72 -5.21 32.58
N ASN A 39 -58.05 -5.14 32.45
CA ASN A 39 -58.96 -4.63 33.47
C ASN A 39 -58.67 -3.17 33.90
N GLY A 40 -58.33 -2.31 32.94
CA GLY A 40 -58.09 -0.88 33.11
C GLY A 40 -56.64 -0.47 33.33
N ILE A 41 -55.73 -1.42 33.56
CA ILE A 41 -54.29 -1.19 33.81
C ILE A 41 -53.50 -1.70 32.61
N GLY A 42 -52.30 -1.15 32.33
CA GLY A 42 -51.44 -1.67 31.26
C GLY A 42 -51.18 -3.17 31.42
N ALA A 43 -51.37 -3.95 30.35
CA ALA A 43 -51.19 -5.39 30.40
C ALA A 43 -49.70 -5.74 30.53
N ASP A 44 -49.37 -6.67 31.42
CA ASP A 44 -48.04 -7.27 31.46
C ASP A 44 -47.92 -8.33 30.36
N LEU A 45 -47.07 -8.03 29.38
CA LEU A 45 -46.81 -8.90 28.23
C LEU A 45 -45.49 -9.65 28.34
N SER A 46 -44.78 -9.58 29.49
CA SER A 46 -43.44 -10.16 29.65
C SER A 46 -43.40 -11.68 29.42
N ASN A 47 -44.54 -12.35 29.66
CA ASN A 47 -44.67 -13.80 29.51
C ASN A 47 -45.23 -14.21 28.14
N VAL A 48 -45.57 -13.28 27.24
CA VAL A 48 -46.07 -13.63 25.90
C VAL A 48 -44.89 -14.02 25.02
N THR A 49 -44.90 -15.21 24.44
CA THR A 49 -43.81 -15.71 23.59
C THR A 49 -43.90 -15.19 22.16
N ASN A 50 -45.11 -15.06 21.61
CA ASN A 50 -45.34 -14.52 20.27
C ASN A 50 -46.56 -13.61 20.22
N ILE A 51 -46.41 -12.47 19.55
CA ILE A 51 -47.52 -11.57 19.21
C ILE A 51 -47.63 -11.55 17.70
N THR A 52 -48.81 -11.85 17.16
CA THR A 52 -49.05 -11.75 15.72
C THR A 52 -50.21 -10.83 15.43
N VAL A 53 -50.10 -10.07 14.35
CA VAL A 53 -51.22 -9.35 13.75
C VAL A 53 -51.73 -10.14 12.56
N ASN A 54 -53.04 -10.28 12.46
CA ASN A 54 -53.71 -10.87 11.31
C ASN A 54 -54.58 -9.79 10.67
N TYR A 55 -54.17 -9.35 9.49
CA TYR A 55 -54.82 -8.34 8.68
C TYR A 55 -55.54 -9.00 7.50
N LYS A 56 -56.87 -8.94 7.49
CA LYS A 56 -57.69 -9.42 6.40
C LYS A 56 -58.05 -8.24 5.48
N ARG A 57 -57.55 -8.28 4.26
CA ARG A 57 -57.78 -7.29 3.22
C ARG A 57 -59.24 -7.31 2.70
N PRO A 58 -59.69 -6.27 1.99
CA PRO A 58 -61.02 -6.23 1.38
C PRO A 58 -61.31 -7.37 0.40
N ASP A 59 -60.29 -7.90 -0.29
CA ASP A 59 -60.40 -9.04 -1.22
C ASP A 59 -60.45 -10.41 -0.50
N GLY A 60 -60.38 -10.41 0.83
CA GLY A 60 -60.48 -11.60 1.67
C GLY A 60 -59.14 -12.28 1.97
N GLN A 61 -58.02 -11.85 1.39
CA GLN A 61 -56.70 -12.38 1.73
C GLN A 61 -56.28 -11.96 3.14
N VAL A 62 -55.57 -12.84 3.85
CA VAL A 62 -55.06 -12.59 5.21
C VAL A 62 -53.55 -12.49 5.17
N VAL A 63 -53.04 -11.38 5.66
CA VAL A 63 -51.62 -11.12 5.87
C VAL A 63 -51.35 -11.23 7.37
N THR A 64 -50.36 -12.05 7.74
CA THR A 64 -49.97 -12.25 9.15
C THR A 64 -48.54 -11.78 9.35
N ARG A 65 -48.30 -10.94 10.36
CA ARG A 65 -46.96 -10.47 10.74
C ARG A 65 -46.70 -10.78 12.21
N LEU A 66 -45.44 -11.10 12.52
CA LEU A 66 -44.96 -11.19 13.90
C LEU A 66 -44.64 -9.77 14.39
N LEU A 67 -45.07 -9.44 15.60
CA LEU A 67 -44.85 -8.14 16.23
C LEU A 67 -44.11 -8.31 17.55
N THR A 68 -43.47 -7.24 18.00
CA THR A 68 -42.84 -7.12 19.31
C THR A 68 -43.58 -6.06 20.13
N ALA A 69 -43.55 -6.20 21.45
CA ALA A 69 -44.11 -5.22 22.38
C ALA A 69 -43.00 -4.46 23.11
N ALA A 70 -43.18 -3.16 23.28
CA ALA A 70 -42.41 -2.34 24.20
C ALA A 70 -43.29 -2.07 25.44
N GLY A 71 -43.10 -2.87 26.49
CA GLY A 71 -44.01 -2.87 27.63
C GLY A 71 -45.41 -3.34 27.22
N ASN A 72 -46.42 -2.47 27.36
CA ASN A 72 -47.80 -2.75 26.96
C ASN A 72 -48.20 -2.12 25.62
N VAL A 73 -47.23 -1.61 24.85
CA VAL A 73 -47.44 -0.95 23.55
C VAL A 73 -46.91 -1.83 22.42
N ILE A 74 -47.67 -1.96 21.33
CA ILE A 74 -47.31 -2.73 20.14
C ILE A 74 -47.50 -1.84 18.92
N GLU A 75 -46.47 -1.67 18.11
CA GLU A 75 -46.56 -0.92 16.87
C GLU A 75 -46.70 -1.85 15.67
N TYR A 76 -47.52 -1.42 14.70
CA TYR A 76 -47.73 -2.13 13.45
C TYR A 76 -47.83 -1.14 12.29
N THR A 77 -46.78 -1.08 11.48
CA THR A 77 -46.79 -0.33 10.21
C THR A 77 -47.40 -1.19 9.11
N LEU A 78 -48.40 -0.65 8.40
CA LEU A 78 -49.05 -1.34 7.30
C LEU A 78 -48.08 -1.45 6.12
N GLY A 79 -47.88 -2.66 5.62
CA GLY A 79 -47.05 -2.92 4.45
C GLY A 79 -47.79 -2.74 3.13
N THR A 80 -47.05 -2.86 2.03
CA THR A 80 -47.58 -2.78 0.66
C THR A 80 -48.63 -3.87 0.38
N ASP A 81 -48.45 -5.08 0.92
CA ASP A 81 -49.42 -6.17 0.79
C ASP A 81 -50.76 -5.81 1.43
N GLU A 82 -50.74 -5.25 2.64
CA GLU A 82 -51.93 -4.87 3.40
C GLU A 82 -52.69 -3.72 2.77
N MET A 83 -51.97 -2.84 2.06
CA MET A 83 -52.51 -1.69 1.34
C MET A 83 -52.79 -1.97 -0.13
N SER A 84 -52.54 -3.18 -0.66
CA SER A 84 -52.63 -3.44 -2.10
C SER A 84 -54.05 -3.37 -2.67
N VAL A 85 -55.07 -3.44 -1.82
CA VAL A 85 -56.49 -3.33 -2.19
C VAL A 85 -57.14 -2.30 -1.26
N PRO A 86 -57.55 -1.12 -1.76
CA PRO A 86 -58.21 -0.11 -0.94
C PRO A 86 -59.61 -0.60 -0.53
N GLY A 87 -60.07 -0.17 0.65
CA GLY A 87 -61.36 -0.53 1.21
C GLY A 87 -61.30 -0.81 2.71
N THR A 88 -62.36 -1.45 3.22
CA THR A 88 -62.47 -1.83 4.63
C THR A 88 -61.76 -3.16 4.89
N ALA A 89 -60.74 -3.15 5.75
CA ALA A 89 -60.03 -4.33 6.21
C ALA A 89 -60.43 -4.70 7.65
N GLU A 90 -60.18 -5.96 8.03
CA GLU A 90 -60.33 -6.43 9.41
C GLU A 90 -58.97 -6.78 10.01
N ILE A 91 -58.71 -6.41 11.25
CA ILE A 91 -57.45 -6.67 11.94
C ILE A 91 -57.71 -7.30 13.32
N SER A 92 -56.85 -8.24 13.72
CA SER A 92 -56.85 -8.76 15.09
C SER A 92 -55.43 -9.14 15.52
N LEU A 93 -55.10 -8.83 16.77
CA LEU A 93 -53.89 -9.30 17.43
C LEU A 93 -54.13 -10.66 18.11
N GLN A 94 -53.13 -11.53 18.08
CA GLN A 94 -53.08 -12.78 18.81
C GLN A 94 -51.82 -12.83 19.68
N PHE A 95 -52.01 -13.20 20.94
CA PHE A 95 -50.96 -13.39 21.93
C PHE A 95 -50.85 -14.87 22.24
N LEU A 96 -49.64 -15.41 22.15
CA LEU A 96 -49.35 -16.81 22.46
C LEU A 96 -48.46 -16.91 23.69
N TYR A 97 -48.81 -17.84 24.58
CA TYR A 97 -47.97 -18.25 25.70
C TYR A 97 -48.06 -19.77 25.84
N ASN A 98 -46.95 -20.47 25.62
CA ASN A 98 -46.92 -21.92 25.43
C ASN A 98 -47.96 -22.33 24.36
N ASP A 99 -48.82 -23.31 24.65
CA ASP A 99 -49.89 -23.78 23.75
C ASP A 99 -51.20 -22.97 23.88
N ASN A 100 -51.24 -21.94 24.73
CA ASN A 100 -52.43 -21.13 24.95
C ASN A 100 -52.41 -19.88 24.06
N ARG A 101 -53.58 -19.59 23.45
CA ARG A 101 -53.76 -18.43 22.56
C ARG A 101 -54.89 -17.53 23.08
N LEU A 102 -54.60 -16.23 23.16
CA LEU A 102 -55.58 -15.18 23.39
C LEU A 102 -55.64 -14.26 22.16
N SER A 103 -56.83 -14.07 21.61
CA SER A 103 -57.04 -13.15 20.47
C SER A 103 -57.87 -11.95 20.90
N THR A 104 -57.51 -10.78 20.38
CA THR A 104 -58.36 -9.59 20.46
C THR A 104 -59.62 -9.76 19.61
N ARG A 105 -60.63 -8.92 19.86
CA ARG A 105 -61.78 -8.81 18.95
C ARG A 105 -61.30 -8.31 17.60
N ARG A 106 -61.98 -8.72 16.52
CA ARG A 106 -61.73 -8.15 15.19
C ARG A 106 -62.12 -6.68 15.20
N MET A 107 -61.20 -5.87 14.72
CA MET A 107 -61.35 -4.43 14.55
C MET A 107 -61.39 -4.16 13.06
N LYS A 108 -62.03 -3.07 12.66
CA LYS A 108 -62.03 -2.66 11.26
C LYS A 108 -61.13 -1.43 11.11
N LEU A 109 -60.57 -1.28 9.93
CA LEU A 109 -59.91 -0.04 9.48
C LEU A 109 -60.21 0.18 8.00
N TYR A 110 -60.07 1.41 7.54
CA TYR A 110 -60.29 1.79 6.15
C TYR A 110 -58.98 2.30 5.52
N VAL A 111 -58.62 1.74 4.38
CA VAL A 111 -57.54 2.28 3.53
C VAL A 111 -58.20 2.88 2.28
N GLY A 112 -58.17 4.21 2.16
CA GLY A 112 -58.70 4.93 1.01
C GLY A 112 -57.71 4.90 -0.16
N ASP A 113 -58.24 4.86 -1.38
CA ASP A 113 -57.44 5.00 -2.61
C ASP A 113 -56.71 6.36 -2.63
N SER A 114 -55.47 6.37 -3.13
CA SER A 114 -54.67 7.60 -3.21
C SER A 114 -54.97 8.36 -4.49
N LEU A 115 -55.13 9.68 -4.40
CA LEU A 115 -55.37 10.55 -5.56
C LEU A 115 -54.07 10.95 -6.29
N GLY A 116 -52.90 10.61 -5.75
CA GLY A 116 -51.59 10.84 -6.36
C GLY A 116 -51.06 9.57 -7.04
N PRO A 117 -50.12 9.69 -8.00
CA PRO A 117 -49.43 8.51 -8.54
C PRO A 117 -48.77 7.74 -7.39
N SER A 118 -48.80 6.40 -7.47
CA SER A 118 -48.28 5.49 -6.45
C SER A 118 -46.79 5.74 -6.18
N PHE A 119 -46.49 6.64 -5.26
CA PHE A 119 -45.14 6.84 -4.74
C PHE A 119 -44.98 5.99 -3.50
N GLU A 120 -44.88 4.68 -3.71
CA GLU A 120 -44.06 3.75 -2.93
C GLU A 120 -44.22 2.32 -3.50
N GLY A 121 -43.12 1.77 -4.01
CA GLY A 121 -42.91 0.31 -4.06
C GLY A 121 -43.34 -0.47 -5.32
N GLY A 122 -43.70 0.16 -6.43
CA GLY A 122 -44.15 -0.58 -7.63
C GLY A 122 -43.66 0.01 -8.95
N GLN A 123 -42.69 -0.68 -9.58
CA GLN A 123 -42.45 -0.75 -11.03
C GLN A 123 -42.81 0.51 -11.86
N GLY A 124 -41.86 1.45 -11.95
CA GLY A 124 -41.88 2.48 -13.01
C GLY A 124 -41.42 3.87 -12.58
N MET A 125 -40.11 4.06 -12.36
CA MET A 125 -39.50 5.39 -12.51
C MET A 125 -38.41 5.33 -13.60
N PRO A 126 -38.29 6.35 -14.46
CA PRO A 126 -37.29 6.37 -15.52
C PRO A 126 -35.87 6.39 -14.93
N LEU A 127 -34.98 5.56 -15.48
CA LEU A 127 -33.56 5.35 -15.12
C LEU A 127 -32.77 6.58 -14.65
N LEU A 128 -33.13 7.79 -15.10
CA LEU A 128 -32.45 9.03 -14.71
C LEU A 128 -32.75 9.46 -13.26
N GLN A 129 -33.94 9.15 -12.75
CA GLN A 129 -34.34 9.47 -11.38
C GLN A 129 -33.89 8.39 -10.39
N GLU A 130 -33.83 7.14 -10.83
CA GLU A 130 -33.20 6.03 -10.10
C GLU A 130 -31.69 6.29 -9.93
N LEU A 131 -31.01 6.88 -10.92
CA LEU A 131 -29.61 7.32 -10.76
C LEU A 131 -29.45 8.45 -9.74
N PHE A 132 -30.42 9.38 -9.63
CA PHE A 132 -30.37 10.43 -8.61
C PHE A 132 -30.72 9.91 -7.21
N VAL A 133 -31.58 8.89 -7.11
CA VAL A 133 -31.89 8.21 -5.85
C VAL A 133 -30.74 7.28 -5.45
N GLU A 134 -30.13 6.51 -6.36
CA GLU A 134 -28.92 5.74 -6.07
C GLU A 134 -27.73 6.64 -5.71
N ILE A 135 -27.57 7.81 -6.35
CA ILE A 135 -26.56 8.79 -5.94
C ILE A 135 -26.93 9.37 -4.56
N ALA A 136 -28.20 9.62 -4.26
CA ALA A 136 -28.64 10.11 -2.96
C ALA A 136 -28.55 9.04 -1.85
N ASP A 137 -28.80 7.77 -2.15
CA ASP A 137 -28.67 6.60 -1.28
C ASP A 137 -27.21 6.18 -1.14
N LEU A 138 -26.38 6.36 -2.17
CA LEU A 138 -24.93 6.24 -2.04
C LEU A 138 -24.38 7.42 -1.23
N THR A 139 -24.93 8.62 -1.37
CA THR A 139 -24.60 9.77 -0.52
C THR A 139 -25.12 9.54 0.90
N SER A 140 -26.29 8.93 1.09
CA SER A 140 -26.87 8.58 2.40
C SER A 140 -26.10 7.45 3.03
N ALA A 141 -25.73 6.40 2.31
CA ALA A 141 -24.89 5.30 2.78
C ALA A 141 -23.44 5.76 3.04
N THR A 142 -22.94 6.72 2.27
CA THR A 142 -21.65 7.39 2.55
C THR A 142 -21.79 8.30 3.76
N ASN A 143 -22.91 8.98 3.93
CA ASN A 143 -23.22 9.80 5.11
C ASN A 143 -23.51 8.93 6.33
N ASP A 144 -24.05 7.71 6.18
CA ASP A 144 -24.34 6.75 7.25
C ASP A 144 -23.08 6.01 7.62
N ALA A 145 -22.20 5.71 6.66
CA ALA A 145 -20.84 5.27 6.92
C ALA A 145 -19.99 6.39 7.56
N ALA A 146 -20.20 7.65 7.16
CA ALA A 146 -19.57 8.81 7.79
C ALA A 146 -20.18 9.09 9.16
N ASN A 147 -21.48 8.92 9.36
CA ASN A 147 -22.19 9.07 10.63
C ASN A 147 -21.87 7.90 11.56
N TYR A 148 -21.66 6.70 11.03
CA TYR A 148 -21.14 5.55 11.75
C TYR A 148 -19.66 5.75 12.08
N ALA A 149 -18.86 6.34 11.18
CA ALA A 149 -17.49 6.72 11.48
C ALA A 149 -17.43 7.87 12.50
N LEU A 150 -18.38 8.82 12.46
CA LEU A 150 -18.57 9.89 13.44
C LEU A 150 -19.13 9.35 14.75
N GLN A 151 -19.97 8.32 14.72
CA GLN A 151 -20.46 7.61 15.90
C GLN A 151 -19.36 6.75 16.50
N LYS A 152 -18.51 6.11 15.69
CA LYS A 152 -17.31 5.42 16.15
C LYS A 152 -16.24 6.38 16.61
N ALA A 153 -16.15 7.58 16.03
CA ALA A 153 -15.32 8.66 16.51
C ALA A 153 -15.90 9.25 17.81
N ALA A 154 -17.22 9.34 17.96
CA ALA A 154 -17.89 9.79 19.18
C ALA A 154 -17.83 8.72 20.29
N GLU A 155 -17.92 7.42 19.95
CA GLU A 155 -17.67 6.30 20.85
C GLU A 155 -16.18 6.23 21.20
N ALA A 156 -15.28 6.56 20.29
CA ALA A 156 -13.84 6.70 20.57
C ALA A 156 -13.55 7.96 21.39
N ASP A 157 -14.30 9.04 21.20
CA ASP A 157 -14.23 10.27 22.00
C ASP A 157 -14.84 10.02 23.39
N GLN A 158 -15.89 9.20 23.51
CA GLN A 158 -16.49 8.77 24.78
C GLN A 158 -15.61 7.73 25.49
N ALA A 159 -14.95 6.83 24.75
CA ALA A 159 -13.93 5.93 25.28
C ALA A 159 -12.67 6.70 25.69
N LYS A 160 -12.33 7.76 24.94
CA LYS A 160 -11.31 8.74 25.32
C LYS A 160 -11.77 9.56 26.52
N GLU A 161 -13.04 9.92 26.65
CA GLU A 161 -13.61 10.65 27.79
C GLU A 161 -13.63 9.74 29.03
N THR A 162 -13.96 8.47 28.88
CA THR A 162 -13.85 7.43 29.93
C THR A 162 -12.38 7.17 30.28
N ALA A 163 -11.48 7.18 29.29
CA ALA A 163 -10.04 7.07 29.51
C ALA A 163 -9.45 8.37 30.11
N LEU A 164 -10.05 9.53 29.83
CA LEU A 164 -9.74 10.83 30.42
C LEU A 164 -10.30 10.93 31.84
N GLU A 165 -11.45 10.32 32.15
CA GLU A 165 -11.99 10.17 33.50
C GLU A 165 -11.14 9.18 34.31
N ALA A 166 -10.71 8.08 33.71
CA ALA A 166 -9.72 7.18 34.32
C ALA A 166 -8.34 7.85 34.47
N ALA A 167 -7.96 8.73 33.54
CA ALA A 167 -6.76 9.55 33.64
C ALA A 167 -6.92 10.70 34.65
N ASP A 168 -8.12 11.25 34.85
CA ASP A 168 -8.46 12.28 35.85
C ASP A 168 -8.50 11.68 37.25
N LEU A 169 -9.00 10.45 37.40
CA LEU A 169 -8.86 9.65 38.63
C LEU A 169 -7.38 9.30 38.92
N ALA A 170 -6.54 9.27 37.88
CA ALA A 170 -5.10 9.12 37.97
C ALA A 170 -4.34 10.47 38.01
N LYS A 171 -5.02 11.63 37.87
CA LYS A 171 -4.36 12.94 37.96
C LYS A 171 -3.98 13.19 39.41
N THR A 172 -2.68 13.30 39.60
CA THR A 172 -2.08 13.75 40.86
C THR A 172 -1.63 15.19 40.66
N ASN A 173 -2.22 16.15 41.36
CA ASN A 173 -1.76 17.53 41.40
C ASN A 173 -1.09 17.81 42.76
N PRO A 174 0.21 17.49 42.91
CA PRO A 174 0.91 17.64 44.17
C PRO A 174 1.02 19.14 44.54
N LEU A 175 0.31 19.50 45.59
CA LEU A 175 0.39 20.77 46.30
C LEU A 175 1.49 20.72 47.36
N MET A 176 1.93 21.91 47.77
CA MET A 176 2.94 22.06 48.81
C MET A 176 2.49 21.38 50.11
N PRO A 177 3.41 20.72 50.84
CA PRO A 177 3.08 20.16 52.13
C PRO A 177 2.58 21.21 53.13
N VAL A 178 1.56 20.87 53.92
CA VAL A 178 1.01 21.72 54.98
C VAL A 178 1.40 21.21 56.35
N ALA A 179 1.29 22.04 57.39
CA ALA A 179 1.73 21.66 58.73
C ALA A 179 0.96 20.46 59.32
N ASN A 180 -0.35 20.34 59.03
CA ASN A 180 -1.24 19.27 59.52
C ASN A 180 -2.54 19.24 58.70
N PHE A 181 -3.40 18.23 58.91
CA PHE A 181 -4.62 18.05 58.11
C PHE A 181 -5.60 19.24 58.19
N ALA A 182 -5.73 19.89 59.35
CA ALA A 182 -6.60 21.05 59.51
C ALA A 182 -6.15 22.25 58.66
N ALA A 183 -4.83 22.38 58.43
CA ALA A 183 -4.25 23.44 57.61
C ALA A 183 -4.52 23.27 56.10
N ILE A 184 -4.96 22.09 55.65
CA ILE A 184 -5.31 21.85 54.24
C ILE A 184 -6.45 22.77 53.82
N ALA A 185 -7.53 22.81 54.60
CA ALA A 185 -8.73 23.58 54.25
C ALA A 185 -8.50 25.11 54.25
N THR A 186 -7.54 25.60 55.03
CA THR A 186 -7.20 27.03 55.08
C THR A 186 -6.19 27.42 54.02
N THR A 187 -5.23 26.55 53.70
CA THR A 187 -4.18 26.80 52.69
C THR A 187 -4.72 26.59 51.28
N TYR A 188 -5.62 25.61 51.11
CA TYR A 188 -6.28 25.26 49.87
C TYR A 188 -7.81 25.34 50.05
N PRO A 189 -8.38 26.56 50.14
CA PRO A 189 -9.80 26.77 50.40
C PRO A 189 -10.70 26.42 49.20
N THR A 190 -10.12 26.30 48.01
CA THR A 190 -10.82 25.95 46.76
C THR A 190 -10.09 24.81 46.05
N PRO A 191 -10.02 23.61 46.66
CA PRO A 191 -9.29 22.49 46.08
C PRO A 191 -10.00 21.93 44.85
N ILE A 192 -9.22 21.44 43.88
CA ILE A 192 -9.73 20.83 42.66
C ILE A 192 -9.48 19.32 42.67
N HIS A 193 -10.28 18.57 41.89
CA HIS A 193 -10.19 17.11 41.85
C HIS A 193 -8.78 16.66 41.44
N GLY A 194 -8.16 15.78 42.24
CA GLY A 194 -6.80 15.29 42.04
C GLY A 194 -5.71 16.06 42.80
N ASP A 195 -6.02 17.18 43.45
CA ASP A 195 -5.08 17.90 44.33
C ASP A 195 -4.57 16.98 45.44
N GLU A 196 -3.27 16.95 45.69
CA GLU A 196 -2.61 16.13 46.69
C GLU A 196 -1.71 16.96 47.59
N THR A 197 -1.84 16.90 48.91
CA THR A 197 -0.88 17.55 49.81
C THR A 197 -0.41 16.60 50.90
N GLN A 198 0.84 16.76 51.29
CA GLN A 198 1.41 16.03 52.43
C GLN A 198 1.28 16.86 53.71
N THR A 199 0.88 16.24 54.80
CA THR A 199 0.96 16.81 56.15
C THR A 199 2.35 16.57 56.72
N LEU A 200 3.02 17.63 57.14
CA LEU A 200 4.42 17.60 57.58
C LEU A 200 4.58 17.06 59.01
N ASP A 201 3.53 17.11 59.83
CA ASP A 201 3.53 16.61 61.21
C ASP A 201 3.52 15.08 61.30
N ASP A 202 2.84 14.41 60.37
CA ASP A 202 2.68 12.95 60.37
C ASP A 202 3.07 12.26 59.05
N GLY A 203 3.49 13.01 58.04
CA GLY A 203 3.98 12.47 56.76
C GLY A 203 2.89 11.91 55.84
N LYS A 204 1.61 12.05 56.19
CA LYS A 204 0.49 11.53 55.38
C LYS A 204 0.21 12.39 54.16
N VAL A 205 -0.26 11.77 53.09
CA VAL A 205 -0.66 12.41 51.84
C VAL A 205 -2.15 12.23 51.65
N TYR A 206 -2.83 13.35 51.40
CA TYR A 206 -4.26 13.43 51.19
C TYR A 206 -4.54 13.87 49.76
N ARG A 207 -5.57 13.32 49.11
CA ARG A 207 -6.03 13.70 47.76
C ARG A 207 -7.47 14.21 47.80
N TYR A 208 -7.74 15.32 47.11
CA TYR A 208 -9.10 15.84 46.98
C TYR A 208 -9.86 15.09 45.88
N LEU A 209 -10.84 14.31 46.29
CA LEU A 209 -11.70 13.50 45.42
C LEU A 209 -13.17 13.78 45.77
N ASN A 210 -14.02 13.92 44.75
CA ASN A 210 -15.47 14.02 44.88
C ASN A 210 -15.98 15.05 45.93
N GLY A 211 -15.27 16.15 46.12
CA GLY A 211 -15.66 17.21 47.06
C GLY A 211 -15.06 17.09 48.46
N SER A 212 -14.15 16.15 48.70
CA SER A 212 -13.51 15.94 50.02
C SER A 212 -12.05 15.52 49.92
N TRP A 213 -11.25 15.84 50.95
CA TRP A 213 -9.87 15.37 51.08
C TRP A 213 -9.84 13.97 51.69
N GLU A 214 -9.32 13.00 50.95
CA GLU A 214 -9.21 11.59 51.34
C GLU A 214 -7.76 11.20 51.59
N TYR A 215 -7.51 10.40 52.63
CA TYR A 215 -6.17 9.85 52.89
C TYR A 215 -5.84 8.75 51.88
N ILE A 216 -4.66 8.84 51.26
CA ILE A 216 -4.28 7.87 50.21
C ILE A 216 -2.94 7.15 50.47
N ARG A 217 -1.96 7.76 51.16
CA ARG A 217 -0.66 7.12 51.49
C ARG A 217 0.12 7.92 52.55
N GLU A 218 1.20 7.35 53.08
CA GLU A 218 2.17 8.02 53.97
C GLU A 218 3.56 7.96 53.32
N LEU A 219 4.33 9.06 53.36
CA LEU A 219 5.68 9.17 52.78
C LEU A 219 6.68 9.60 53.85
N THR A 220 7.84 8.94 53.91
CA THR A 220 8.93 9.30 54.84
C THR A 220 9.51 10.68 54.49
N PRO A 221 9.70 11.63 55.42
CA PRO A 221 9.91 13.06 55.13
C PRO A 221 11.17 13.48 54.32
N GLY A 222 12.07 12.56 54.00
CA GLY A 222 13.40 12.85 53.42
C GLY A 222 13.44 13.24 51.92
N PRO A 223 12.67 12.61 51.00
CA PRO A 223 12.83 12.86 49.55
C PRO A 223 12.12 14.12 49.03
N VAL A 224 11.06 14.59 49.71
CA VAL A 224 10.17 15.64 49.20
C VAL A 224 10.83 17.02 49.20
N ALA A 225 11.66 17.32 50.21
CA ALA A 225 12.37 18.60 50.31
C ALA A 225 13.38 18.83 49.16
N ALA A 226 13.97 17.77 48.60
CA ALA A 226 14.90 17.84 47.48
C ALA A 226 14.18 18.12 46.15
N LEU A 227 12.97 17.58 45.98
CA LEU A 227 12.16 17.77 44.77
C LEU A 227 11.54 19.17 44.71
N THR A 228 11.19 19.76 45.86
CA THR A 228 10.68 21.13 45.96
C THR A 228 11.68 22.17 45.46
N GLN A 229 13.00 21.95 45.62
CA GLN A 229 14.02 22.84 45.06
C GLN A 229 14.18 22.70 43.53
N GLN A 230 13.91 21.53 42.94
CA GLN A 230 13.95 21.33 41.50
C GLN A 230 12.72 21.91 40.78
N LEU A 231 11.54 21.89 41.41
CA LEU A 231 10.31 22.41 40.81
C LEU A 231 10.31 23.95 40.67
N VAL A 232 10.91 24.66 41.63
CA VAL A 232 11.07 26.13 41.56
C VAL A 232 11.94 26.56 40.38
N GLN A 233 12.94 25.75 39.99
CA GLN A 233 13.79 26.02 38.83
C GLN A 233 13.11 25.73 37.47
N MET A 234 12.04 24.93 37.45
CA MET A 234 11.29 24.61 36.22
C MET A 234 10.18 25.61 35.90
N ASP A 235 9.60 26.27 36.92
CA ASP A 235 8.54 27.26 36.74
C ASP A 235 9.08 28.61 36.21
N GLU A 236 10.37 28.91 36.44
CA GLU A 236 11.05 30.06 35.82
C GLU A 236 11.30 29.88 34.30
N GLN A 237 11.03 28.71 33.71
CA GLN A 237 11.35 28.38 32.31
C GLN A 237 10.14 28.18 31.37
N LYS A 238 8.89 28.34 31.83
CA LYS A 238 7.70 28.12 30.99
C LYS A 238 7.04 29.43 30.52
N ALA A 239 6.82 29.53 29.21
CA ALA A 239 6.10 30.60 28.52
C ALA A 239 4.60 30.68 28.92
N SER A 240 4.03 31.90 28.94
CA SER A 240 2.68 32.19 29.41
C SER A 240 1.59 31.89 28.36
N LYS A 241 0.34 31.68 28.82
CA LYS A 241 -0.84 31.41 27.95
C LYS A 241 -1.12 32.52 26.92
N GLU A 242 -0.67 33.75 27.16
CA GLU A 242 -0.80 34.87 26.22
C GLU A 242 0.19 34.79 25.04
N GLU A 243 1.35 34.14 25.21
CA GLU A 243 2.31 33.92 24.13
C GLU A 243 1.80 32.94 23.06
N VAL A 244 0.98 31.97 23.47
CA VAL A 244 0.38 30.97 22.57
C VAL A 244 -0.74 31.57 21.71
N ALA A 245 -1.48 32.54 22.25
CA ALA A 245 -2.58 33.20 21.55
C ALA A 245 -2.12 34.15 20.43
N ASN A 246 -0.93 34.77 20.57
CA ASN A 246 -0.38 35.69 19.56
C ASN A 246 0.26 34.99 18.33
N ALA A 247 0.42 33.67 18.35
CA ALA A 247 1.09 32.89 17.30
C ALA A 247 0.15 32.19 16.30
N LEU A 248 -1.18 32.34 16.43
CA LEU A 248 -2.19 31.51 15.76
C LEU A 248 -2.74 32.05 14.41
N ASP A 249 -2.26 33.19 13.92
CA ASP A 249 -2.52 33.63 12.53
C ASP A 249 -1.19 33.72 11.79
N GLY A 250 -0.93 32.74 10.92
CA GLY A 250 0.34 32.55 10.23
C GLY A 250 0.63 33.57 9.12
N SER A 251 -0.20 34.60 8.94
CA SER A 251 -0.02 35.63 7.91
C SER A 251 0.54 36.93 8.53
N PRO A 252 1.62 37.52 7.98
CA PRO A 252 2.16 38.79 8.45
C PRO A 252 1.10 39.88 8.32
N LYS A 253 0.83 40.59 9.43
CA LYS A 253 -0.06 41.75 9.42
C LYS A 253 0.51 42.91 8.63
N ASP A 254 1.84 43.03 8.59
CA ASP A 254 2.55 44.06 7.84
C ASP A 254 4.02 43.64 7.58
N VAL A 255 4.71 44.40 6.74
CA VAL A 255 6.06 44.12 6.26
C VAL A 255 6.98 45.34 6.47
N PHE A 256 8.11 45.15 7.13
CA PHE A 256 9.11 46.18 7.43
C PHE A 256 10.47 45.85 6.82
N ALA A 257 11.23 46.87 6.41
CA ALA A 257 12.56 46.67 5.85
C ALA A 257 13.57 46.14 6.89
N THR A 258 13.54 46.64 8.13
CA THR A 258 14.46 46.27 9.20
C THR A 258 13.73 46.15 10.54
N LEU A 259 14.31 45.42 11.51
CA LEU A 259 13.77 45.31 12.86
C LEU A 259 13.68 46.69 13.55
N ALA A 260 14.64 47.58 13.29
CA ALA A 260 14.61 48.95 13.81
C ALA A 260 13.41 49.75 13.27
N ALA A 261 13.01 49.54 12.01
CA ALA A 261 11.82 50.16 11.44
C ALA A 261 10.54 49.64 12.11
N LEU A 262 10.45 48.33 12.38
CA LEU A 262 9.35 47.74 13.14
C LEU A 262 9.27 48.29 14.56
N GLN A 263 10.40 48.35 15.27
CA GLN A 263 10.51 48.91 16.62
C GLN A 263 10.13 50.39 16.66
N THR A 264 10.45 51.16 15.62
CA THR A 264 10.08 52.57 15.51
C THR A 264 8.59 52.74 15.25
N ALA A 265 8.00 51.90 14.41
CA ALA A 265 6.56 51.93 14.10
C ALA A 265 5.71 51.49 15.30
N PHE A 266 6.20 50.54 16.10
CA PHE A 266 5.52 50.01 17.27
C PHE A 266 6.47 49.94 18.50
N PRO A 267 6.77 51.09 19.13
CA PRO A 267 7.77 51.20 20.19
C PRO A 267 7.35 50.54 21.52
N THR A 268 6.04 50.34 21.72
CA THR A 268 5.48 49.61 22.88
C THR A 268 4.92 48.25 22.51
N GLY A 269 5.26 47.75 21.32
CA GLY A 269 4.71 46.51 20.78
C GLY A 269 3.35 46.63 20.09
N SER A 270 2.97 45.57 19.39
CA SER A 270 1.64 45.41 18.78
C SER A 270 1.28 43.93 18.66
N GLN A 271 -0.02 43.60 18.71
CA GLN A 271 -0.50 42.23 18.57
C GLN A 271 -0.44 41.75 17.12
N GLY A 272 0.19 40.59 16.90
CA GLY A 272 0.28 39.90 15.61
C GLY A 272 1.73 39.62 15.20
N VAL A 273 1.89 38.98 14.04
CA VAL A 273 3.19 38.70 13.41
C VAL A 273 3.50 39.72 12.31
N TYR A 274 4.76 40.15 12.24
CA TYR A 274 5.23 41.17 11.31
C TYR A 274 6.48 40.68 10.59
N LEU A 275 6.54 40.79 9.26
CA LEU A 275 7.68 40.32 8.46
C LEU A 275 8.75 41.41 8.39
N VAL A 276 10.00 41.07 8.71
CA VAL A 276 11.15 41.93 8.46
C VAL A 276 11.92 41.39 7.25
N THR A 277 11.98 42.16 6.15
CA THR A 277 12.53 41.67 4.88
C THR A 277 14.06 41.64 4.84
N ALA A 278 14.77 42.46 5.64
CA ALA A 278 16.24 42.42 5.69
C ALA A 278 16.80 41.06 6.12
N ASN A 279 16.07 40.29 6.93
CA ASN A 279 16.46 38.94 7.33
C ASN A 279 15.42 37.86 6.97
N GLY A 280 14.25 38.23 6.46
CA GLY A 280 13.20 37.29 6.07
C GLY A 280 12.45 36.65 7.24
N HIS A 281 12.60 37.19 8.45
CA HIS A 281 12.01 36.64 9.66
C HIS A 281 10.69 37.32 10.02
N ILE A 282 9.81 36.59 10.70
CA ILE A 282 8.66 37.18 11.39
C ILE A 282 8.99 37.50 12.83
N TYR A 283 8.47 38.63 13.30
CA TYR A 283 8.59 39.10 14.67
C TYR A 283 7.20 39.23 15.29
N SER A 284 7.07 38.86 16.57
CA SER A 284 5.87 39.13 17.37
C SER A 284 6.25 39.74 18.71
N TRP A 285 5.35 40.55 19.26
CA TRP A 285 5.58 41.17 20.56
C TRP A 285 5.33 40.19 21.70
N ASP A 286 6.31 40.00 22.59
CA ASP A 286 6.23 39.10 23.75
C ASP A 286 5.68 39.77 25.02
N GLY A 287 5.37 41.07 24.96
CA GLY A 287 4.94 41.88 26.10
C GLY A 287 5.99 42.92 26.53
N THR A 288 7.26 42.69 26.21
CA THR A 288 8.39 43.56 26.58
C THR A 288 9.35 43.86 25.43
N SER A 289 9.43 42.97 24.44
CA SER A 289 10.34 43.08 23.30
C SER A 289 9.74 42.45 22.03
N TRP A 290 10.30 42.83 20.88
CA TRP A 290 9.99 42.18 19.61
C TRP A 290 10.80 40.89 19.53
N ALA A 291 10.12 39.76 19.69
CA ALA A 291 10.70 38.43 19.65
C ALA A 291 10.73 37.89 18.21
N ASP A 292 11.89 37.40 17.78
CA ASP A 292 12.08 36.73 16.51
C ASP A 292 11.39 35.34 16.55
N ARG A 293 10.50 35.08 15.59
CA ARG A 293 9.73 33.83 15.48
C ARG A 293 10.17 32.97 14.30
N GLY A 294 11.30 33.30 13.67
CA GLY A 294 11.93 32.53 12.61
C GLY A 294 11.52 32.98 11.20
N LEU A 295 12.04 32.26 10.20
CA LEU A 295 11.87 32.54 8.77
C LEU A 295 10.40 32.42 8.34
N TYR A 296 9.91 33.44 7.64
CA TYR A 296 8.57 33.42 7.06
C TYR A 296 8.61 33.00 5.60
N GLN A 297 7.99 31.84 5.31
CA GLN A 297 8.14 31.09 4.05
C GLN A 297 9.61 30.76 3.77
N ALA A 298 9.97 29.47 3.87
CA ALA A 298 11.36 29.05 3.84
C ALA A 298 12.13 29.71 2.68
N GLN A 299 13.09 30.59 3.03
CA GLN A 299 14.23 30.83 2.16
C GLN A 299 14.83 29.46 1.84
N GLY A 300 15.28 29.27 0.60
CA GLY A 300 15.78 27.99 0.11
C GLY A 300 16.82 27.33 1.01
N ILE A 301 17.06 26.04 0.78
CA ILE A 301 18.05 25.24 1.50
C ILE A 301 19.40 25.99 1.52
N ALA A 302 19.84 26.39 2.70
CA ALA A 302 21.10 27.12 2.87
C ALA A 302 22.29 26.24 2.47
N ASP A 303 23.37 26.86 1.98
CA ASP A 303 24.60 26.16 1.62
C ASP A 303 25.06 25.23 2.74
N LYS A 304 25.33 23.96 2.40
CA LYS A 304 25.81 22.91 3.31
C LYS A 304 24.87 22.57 4.48
N SER A 305 23.61 22.98 4.42
CA SER A 305 22.65 22.74 5.52
C SER A 305 22.04 21.33 5.54
N VAL A 306 22.21 20.54 4.47
CA VAL A 306 21.78 19.14 4.40
C VAL A 306 22.98 18.24 4.70
N GLY A 307 23.07 17.72 5.93
CA GLY A 307 24.03 16.71 6.35
C GLY A 307 23.43 15.30 6.34
N TYR A 308 24.26 14.27 6.62
CA TYR A 308 23.81 12.87 6.59
C TYR A 308 22.66 12.57 7.58
N LYS A 309 22.58 13.30 8.70
CA LYS A 309 21.47 13.17 9.66
C LYS A 309 20.14 13.70 9.12
N GLN A 310 20.18 14.47 8.04
CA GLN A 310 19.02 14.95 7.29
C GLN A 310 18.73 14.09 6.05
N THR A 311 19.43 12.96 5.89
CA THR A 311 19.20 11.95 4.85
C THR A 311 18.84 10.62 5.49
N ASP A 312 18.03 9.81 4.83
CA ASP A 312 17.64 8.46 5.27
C ASP A 312 18.46 7.34 4.62
N PHE A 313 19.28 7.66 3.60
CA PHE A 313 20.04 6.71 2.81
C PHE A 313 21.55 6.67 3.11
N ILE A 314 22.08 7.54 3.98
CA ILE A 314 23.49 7.54 4.41
C ILE A 314 23.57 7.45 5.93
N GLU A 315 24.21 6.41 6.46
CA GLU A 315 24.49 6.26 7.88
C GLU A 315 25.99 6.16 8.18
N MET A 316 26.36 6.36 9.44
CA MET A 316 27.74 6.18 9.90
C MET A 316 27.99 4.68 10.15
N GLU A 317 29.07 4.13 9.59
CA GLU A 317 29.45 2.75 9.85
C GLU A 317 29.80 2.60 11.34
N LYS A 318 29.06 1.74 12.07
CA LYS A 318 29.22 1.55 13.53
C LYS A 318 30.54 0.88 13.94
N THR A 319 31.45 0.63 12.99
CA THR A 319 32.74 -0.05 13.21
C THR A 319 33.87 0.90 13.62
N ASN A 320 33.74 2.21 13.39
CA ASN A 320 34.61 3.25 13.97
C ASN A 320 33.90 4.61 13.99
N LEU A 321 33.73 5.17 15.18
CA LEU A 321 33.09 6.46 15.47
C LEU A 321 34.10 7.63 15.53
N PHE A 322 35.41 7.37 15.48
CA PHE A 322 36.43 8.42 15.45
C PHE A 322 36.60 8.97 14.04
N ASN A 323 36.10 10.19 13.79
CA ASN A 323 36.29 10.85 12.51
C ASN A 323 37.61 11.66 12.47
N PRO A 324 38.65 11.22 11.75
CA PRO A 324 39.92 11.95 11.66
C PRO A 324 39.81 13.29 10.91
N GLN A 325 38.72 13.51 10.17
CA GLN A 325 38.47 14.76 9.45
C GLN A 325 37.74 15.80 10.31
N ASN A 326 37.15 15.40 11.44
CA ASN A 326 36.42 16.29 12.34
C ASN A 326 37.08 16.35 13.73
N VAL A 327 38.33 16.77 13.75
CA VAL A 327 39.13 16.96 14.95
C VAL A 327 39.44 18.44 15.17
N THR A 328 39.55 18.85 16.43
CA THR A 328 40.17 20.14 16.76
C THR A 328 41.69 19.95 16.71
N ASP A 329 42.34 20.57 15.73
CA ASP A 329 43.77 20.44 15.53
C ASP A 329 44.60 21.21 16.58
N GLY A 330 45.75 20.66 16.97
CA GLY A 330 46.72 21.34 17.83
C GLY A 330 46.32 21.48 19.30
N VAL A 331 45.41 20.65 19.79
CA VAL A 331 44.94 20.67 21.18
C VAL A 331 44.82 19.27 21.80
N ARG A 332 45.00 19.18 23.12
CA ARG A 332 44.60 18.05 23.99
C ARG A 332 43.68 18.52 25.11
N LEU A 333 43.16 17.60 25.93
CA LEU A 333 42.20 17.90 27.00
C LEU A 333 42.86 18.01 28.38
N ASP A 334 42.52 19.04 29.16
CA ASP A 334 43.02 19.24 30.52
C ASP A 334 42.25 18.39 31.56
N THR A 335 42.47 18.61 32.87
CA THR A 335 41.77 17.86 33.94
C THR A 335 40.30 18.24 34.09
N ALA A 336 39.85 19.30 33.44
CA ALA A 336 38.48 19.81 33.45
C ALA A 336 37.80 19.66 32.08
N GLY A 337 38.37 18.88 31.15
CA GLY A 337 37.82 18.67 29.81
C GLY A 337 37.95 19.87 28.87
N ASN A 338 38.76 20.88 29.20
CA ASN A 338 38.97 22.00 28.29
C ASN A 338 40.08 21.68 27.30
N ASN A 339 39.95 22.23 26.09
CA ASN A 339 41.05 22.21 25.13
C ASN A 339 42.22 23.04 25.66
N PHE A 340 43.41 22.48 25.59
CA PHE A 340 44.65 23.21 25.80
C PHE A 340 45.63 22.96 24.67
N ALA A 341 46.41 23.99 24.34
CA ALA A 341 47.29 23.98 23.17
C ALA A 341 48.38 22.91 23.29
N ASP A 342 48.48 22.07 22.28
CA ASP A 342 49.54 21.09 22.09
C ASP A 342 49.62 20.70 20.61
N ALA A 343 50.64 21.20 19.91
CA ALA A 343 50.80 21.02 18.48
C ALA A 343 50.95 19.55 18.05
N THR A 344 51.24 18.63 18.98
CA THR A 344 51.44 17.20 18.70
C THR A 344 50.14 16.38 18.69
N PHE A 345 49.04 16.95 19.20
CA PHE A 345 47.74 16.29 19.30
C PHE A 345 46.66 16.96 18.45
N ALA A 346 45.64 16.18 18.13
CA ALA A 346 44.33 16.65 17.70
C ALA A 346 43.27 15.97 18.59
N THR A 347 42.21 16.69 18.96
CA THR A 347 41.16 16.14 19.81
C THR A 347 39.90 15.87 19.00
N SER A 348 39.29 14.70 19.18
CA SER A 348 38.04 14.36 18.53
C SER A 348 36.94 15.42 18.76
N GLU A 349 35.96 15.42 17.87
CA GLU A 349 34.64 15.97 18.16
C GLU A 349 34.02 15.32 19.41
N TYR A 350 32.88 15.87 19.84
CA TYR A 350 32.03 15.26 20.86
C TYR A 350 31.37 14.02 20.26
N VAL A 351 31.94 12.84 20.51
CA VAL A 351 31.41 11.56 20.03
C VAL A 351 30.34 11.09 20.99
N ALA A 352 29.12 10.84 20.51
CA ALA A 352 28.00 10.47 21.37
C ALA A 352 28.21 9.09 22.02
N VAL A 353 27.84 8.97 23.30
CA VAL A 353 27.95 7.72 24.07
C VAL A 353 26.71 7.52 24.96
N LYS A 354 26.39 6.27 25.26
CA LYS A 354 25.23 5.88 26.07
C LYS A 354 25.64 5.32 27.43
N ALA A 355 24.85 5.61 28.45
CA ALA A 355 25.03 5.08 29.80
C ALA A 355 25.05 3.54 29.77
N GLY A 356 26.06 2.94 30.40
CA GLY A 356 26.18 1.49 30.51
C GLY A 356 26.61 0.76 29.23
N VAL A 357 26.83 1.46 28.10
CA VAL A 357 27.34 0.85 26.86
C VAL A 357 28.87 0.93 26.85
N PRO A 358 29.60 -0.20 26.93
CA PRO A 358 31.06 -0.18 26.88
C PRO A 358 31.56 0.30 25.52
N ILE A 359 32.53 1.20 25.52
CA ILE A 359 33.24 1.69 24.34
C ILE A 359 34.70 1.29 24.41
N LYS A 360 35.23 0.78 23.30
CA LYS A 360 36.63 0.48 23.11
C LYS A 360 37.28 1.58 22.28
N ILE A 361 38.44 2.02 22.73
CA ILE A 361 39.22 3.08 22.11
C ILE A 361 40.63 2.56 21.83
N GLY A 362 41.20 2.83 20.66
CA GLY A 362 42.49 2.28 20.26
C GLY A 362 43.22 3.10 19.21
N GLY A 363 44.39 2.63 18.78
CA GLY A 363 45.21 3.33 17.76
C GLY A 363 46.08 4.46 18.32
N PHE A 364 46.34 4.40 19.61
CA PHE A 364 47.19 5.33 20.31
C PHE A 364 48.62 4.84 20.24
N GLY A 365 49.55 5.67 19.79
CA GLY A 365 50.98 5.38 19.91
C GLY A 365 51.44 5.27 21.37
N ALA A 366 52.74 5.46 21.62
CA ALA A 366 53.35 5.30 22.95
C ALA A 366 52.83 6.26 24.06
N VAL A 367 51.97 7.23 23.74
CA VAL A 367 51.48 8.25 24.69
C VAL A 367 50.02 8.59 24.40
N LEU A 368 49.18 8.52 25.44
CA LEU A 368 47.78 8.92 25.42
C LEU A 368 47.55 10.29 26.07
N GLY A 369 46.70 11.12 25.45
CA GLY A 369 46.14 12.31 26.10
C GLY A 369 45.01 11.95 27.08
N ARG A 370 44.56 12.92 27.87
CA ARG A 370 43.45 12.72 28.82
C ARG A 370 42.14 12.51 28.07
N ILE A 371 41.41 11.46 28.40
CA ILE A 371 40.10 11.17 27.78
C ILE A 371 39.03 11.67 28.74
N CYS A 372 38.08 12.45 28.23
CA CYS A 372 37.06 13.11 29.05
C CYS A 372 35.65 12.77 28.53
N LEU A 373 34.72 12.64 29.46
CA LEU A 373 33.29 12.51 29.24
C LEU A 373 32.58 13.83 29.55
N TYR A 374 31.46 14.03 28.88
CA TYR A 374 30.61 15.21 28.99
C TYR A 374 29.16 14.77 28.99
N ASP A 375 28.27 15.56 29.59
CA ASP A 375 26.82 15.33 29.55
C ASP A 375 26.23 15.71 28.18
N THR A 376 24.92 15.57 28.02
CA THR A 376 24.18 15.94 26.79
C THR A 376 24.26 17.43 26.46
N ASN A 377 24.57 18.30 27.42
CA ASN A 377 24.79 19.73 27.24
C ASN A 377 26.27 20.07 26.92
N LYS A 378 27.13 19.05 26.74
CA LYS A 378 28.58 19.16 26.53
C LYS A 378 29.33 19.76 27.73
N THR A 379 28.76 19.67 28.92
CA THR A 379 29.44 20.04 30.17
C THR A 379 30.31 18.88 30.63
N PHE A 380 31.56 19.15 31.01
CA PHE A 380 32.49 18.12 31.48
C PHE A 380 31.92 17.38 32.70
N THR A 381 31.94 16.04 32.67
CA THR A 381 31.44 15.20 33.76
C THR A 381 32.59 14.52 34.49
N THR A 382 33.42 13.79 33.76
CA THR A 382 34.51 13.01 34.36
C THR A 382 35.64 12.75 33.37
N MET A 383 36.82 12.47 33.91
CA MET A 383 38.01 12.09 33.15
C MET A 383 38.31 10.62 33.44
N PRO A 384 37.73 9.67 32.67
CA PRO A 384 37.97 8.24 32.88
C PRO A 384 39.42 7.81 32.65
N PHE A 385 40.24 8.64 32.00
CA PHE A 385 41.66 8.35 31.80
C PHE A 385 42.53 9.60 31.92
N GLY A 386 43.49 9.57 32.87
CA GLY A 386 44.35 10.70 33.24
C GLY A 386 45.63 10.90 32.42
N GLY A 387 45.89 10.07 31.41
CA GLY A 387 47.14 10.06 30.63
C GLY A 387 48.14 9.01 31.12
N GLY A 388 48.94 8.44 30.21
CA GLY A 388 49.95 7.41 30.55
C GLY A 388 50.48 6.64 29.33
N THR A 389 51.36 5.66 29.59
CA THR A 389 51.97 4.76 28.59
C THR A 389 51.47 3.32 28.81
N VAL A 390 50.37 2.92 28.16
CA VAL A 390 49.89 1.52 28.14
C VAL A 390 49.19 1.20 26.78
N VAL A 391 49.24 -0.09 26.43
CA VAL A 391 49.10 -0.83 25.16
C VAL A 391 47.78 -0.68 24.38
N VAL A 392 47.87 -0.64 23.04
CA VAL A 392 46.92 -0.91 21.92
C VAL A 392 45.43 -0.49 22.04
N THR A 393 44.71 -0.75 23.14
CA THR A 393 43.29 -0.39 23.35
C THR A 393 42.92 -0.14 24.83
N LEU A 394 41.91 0.71 25.07
CA LEU A 394 41.28 1.02 26.36
C LEU A 394 39.76 0.83 26.27
N ASP A 395 39.14 0.22 27.29
CA ASP A 395 37.67 0.16 27.42
C ASP A 395 37.16 1.18 28.46
N ILE A 396 36.11 1.90 28.13
CA ILE A 396 35.44 2.90 28.99
C ILE A 396 33.95 2.59 28.99
N THR A 397 33.29 2.62 30.16
CA THR A 397 31.82 2.50 30.25
C THR A 397 31.27 3.81 30.81
N PRO A 398 30.54 4.62 30.00
CA PRO A 398 29.93 5.86 30.47
C PRO A 398 28.86 5.58 31.53
N ALA A 399 28.83 6.39 32.60
CA ALA A 399 27.80 6.27 33.64
C ALA A 399 26.49 6.99 33.28
N VAL A 400 26.54 7.94 32.34
CA VAL A 400 25.41 8.74 31.86
C VAL A 400 25.48 8.87 30.35
N ASP A 401 24.32 9.13 29.73
CA ASP A 401 24.25 9.54 28.33
C ASP A 401 24.98 10.87 28.14
N GLY A 402 25.72 11.00 27.04
CA GLY A 402 26.47 12.21 26.77
C GLY A 402 27.48 12.04 25.66
N PHE A 403 28.68 12.58 25.84
CA PHE A 403 29.73 12.56 24.84
C PHE A 403 31.08 12.15 25.42
N ILE A 404 31.93 11.56 24.59
CA ILE A 404 33.34 11.36 24.85
C ILE A 404 34.17 12.22 23.91
N ARG A 405 35.28 12.75 24.43
CA ARG A 405 36.34 13.37 23.61
C ARG A 405 37.68 12.71 23.89
N VAL A 406 38.38 12.41 22.80
CA VAL A 406 39.62 11.63 22.81
C VAL A 406 40.72 12.42 22.09
N PRO A 407 41.79 12.82 22.79
CA PRO A 407 42.98 13.36 22.16
C PRO A 407 43.80 12.24 21.52
N VAL A 408 44.21 12.46 20.27
CA VAL A 408 44.98 11.52 19.46
C VAL A 408 46.22 12.24 18.95
N ARG A 409 47.39 11.58 18.97
CA ARG A 409 48.59 12.16 18.37
C ARG A 409 48.46 12.18 16.85
N LYS A 410 48.95 13.25 16.22
CA LYS A 410 48.86 13.42 14.76
C LYS A 410 49.58 12.30 13.98
N ASP A 411 50.67 11.77 14.53
CA ASP A 411 51.48 10.70 13.91
C ASP A 411 50.78 9.33 13.89
N THR A 412 49.85 9.05 14.82
CA THR A 412 49.11 7.77 14.87
C THR A 412 47.61 7.91 14.57
N MET A 413 47.15 9.12 14.22
CA MET A 413 45.74 9.43 13.97
C MET A 413 45.10 8.57 12.88
N HIS A 414 45.89 8.13 11.90
CA HIS A 414 45.45 7.23 10.83
C HIS A 414 45.06 5.83 11.31
N SER A 415 45.33 5.50 12.57
CA SER A 415 45.00 4.21 13.20
C SER A 415 44.00 4.32 14.36
N ALA A 416 43.51 5.53 14.66
CA ALA A 416 42.67 5.77 15.82
C ALA A 416 41.24 5.25 15.63
N ILE A 417 40.70 4.66 16.70
CA ILE A 417 39.36 4.07 16.72
C ILE A 417 38.66 4.41 18.02
N ILE A 418 37.39 4.81 17.92
CA ILE A 418 36.41 4.84 19.01
C ILE A 418 35.27 3.95 18.55
N VAL A 419 34.88 2.92 19.29
CA VAL A 419 33.80 2.02 18.86
C VAL A 419 33.11 1.42 20.06
N GLU A 420 31.83 1.06 19.96
CA GLU A 420 31.20 0.22 20.98
C GLU A 420 31.95 -1.12 21.08
N SER A 421 32.24 -1.59 22.29
CA SER A 421 33.09 -2.78 22.48
C SER A 421 32.51 -4.04 21.82
N SER A 422 31.19 -4.13 21.67
CA SER A 422 30.48 -5.18 20.92
C SER A 422 30.79 -5.19 19.42
N ASN A 423 31.10 -4.03 18.84
CA ASN A 423 31.35 -3.83 17.41
C ASN A 423 32.85 -3.85 17.06
N TYR A 424 33.74 -4.03 18.05
CA TYR A 424 35.18 -4.05 17.80
C TYR A 424 35.62 -5.30 17.05
N LYS A 425 36.13 -5.13 15.83
CA LYS A 425 36.69 -6.19 14.95
C LYS A 425 38.13 -5.89 14.51
N GLY A 426 38.91 -5.24 15.38
CA GLY A 426 40.21 -4.65 15.04
C GLY A 426 40.08 -3.25 14.43
N PHE A 427 41.19 -2.64 14.00
CA PHE A 427 41.14 -1.30 13.39
C PHE A 427 40.37 -1.34 12.07
N LYS A 428 39.34 -0.49 11.99
CA LYS A 428 38.62 -0.14 10.77
C LYS A 428 38.68 1.39 10.62
N PRO A 429 38.92 1.93 9.40
CA PRO A 429 38.84 3.36 9.19
C PRO A 429 37.39 3.84 9.36
N PHE A 430 37.21 5.08 9.78
CA PHE A 430 35.91 5.74 9.80
C PHE A 430 35.32 5.82 8.38
N ARG A 431 34.05 5.46 8.22
CA ARG A 431 33.34 5.44 6.93
C ARG A 431 31.86 5.75 7.11
N TYR A 432 31.27 6.33 6.07
CA TYR A 432 29.83 6.35 5.89
C TYR A 432 29.43 5.18 4.99
N VAL A 433 28.30 4.57 5.28
CA VAL A 433 27.72 3.51 4.45
C VAL A 433 26.36 3.97 3.95
N VAL A 434 26.03 3.58 2.72
CA VAL A 434 24.67 3.72 2.21
C VAL A 434 23.83 2.74 3.00
N ASN A 435 22.82 3.21 3.72
CA ASN A 435 21.87 2.33 4.40
C ASN A 435 20.98 1.69 3.33
N PRO A 436 21.04 0.37 3.10
CA PRO A 436 20.18 -0.31 2.12
C PRO A 436 18.73 -0.45 2.61
N TYR A 437 18.43 -0.06 3.85
CA TYR A 437 17.12 -0.21 4.50
C TYR A 437 16.59 1.15 5.00
N ILE A 438 15.79 1.81 4.17
CA ILE A 438 15.01 2.99 4.56
C ILE A 438 13.83 2.50 5.41
N GLU A 439 13.93 2.62 6.73
CA GLU A 439 12.79 2.41 7.63
C GLU A 439 12.05 3.73 7.91
N THR A 440 10.76 3.72 7.57
CA THR A 440 9.65 4.61 7.97
C THR A 440 9.36 5.91 7.18
N GLU A 441 8.32 5.77 6.35
CA GLU A 441 7.31 6.72 5.85
C GLU A 441 7.68 8.19 5.59
N VAL A 442 8.23 8.41 4.40
CA VAL A 442 7.84 9.56 3.59
C VAL A 442 7.02 9.02 2.41
N LYS A 443 5.80 9.55 2.17
CA LYS A 443 4.96 9.13 1.03
C LYS A 443 5.74 9.23 -0.30
N ARG A 444 5.62 8.21 -1.15
CA ARG A 444 6.07 8.24 -2.56
C ARG A 444 5.55 9.52 -3.24
N ASP A 445 6.40 10.25 -3.95
CA ASP A 445 6.12 11.57 -4.57
C ASP A 445 5.89 12.75 -3.58
N SER A 446 6.36 12.66 -2.33
CA SER A 446 6.32 13.78 -1.37
C SER A 446 7.04 15.03 -1.89
N VAL A 447 8.16 14.84 -2.61
CA VAL A 447 8.89 15.86 -3.37
C VAL A 447 9.13 15.35 -4.79
N ASP A 448 8.21 15.67 -5.71
CA ASP A 448 8.34 15.31 -7.13
C ASP A 448 8.98 16.45 -7.96
N LYS A 449 9.27 16.17 -9.25
CA LYS A 449 9.93 17.12 -10.18
C LYS A 449 9.17 18.43 -10.38
N THR A 450 7.89 18.51 -10.01
CA THR A 450 7.07 19.73 -10.07
C THR A 450 7.19 20.58 -8.80
N LYS A 451 7.60 19.96 -7.68
CA LYS A 451 7.81 20.62 -6.38
C LYS A 451 9.21 21.18 -6.20
N LEU A 452 10.15 20.78 -7.05
CA LEU A 452 11.50 21.34 -7.14
C LEU A 452 11.65 22.06 -8.48
N LYS A 453 12.15 23.30 -8.46
CA LYS A 453 12.53 23.98 -9.71
C LYS A 453 13.67 23.20 -10.39
N LEU A 454 13.71 23.23 -11.72
CA LEU A 454 14.84 22.70 -12.49
C LEU A 454 16.15 23.36 -11.99
N LYS A 455 17.14 22.55 -11.60
CA LYS A 455 18.39 22.97 -10.92
C LYS A 455 18.23 23.54 -9.49
N ALA A 456 17.17 23.20 -8.77
CA ALA A 456 16.96 23.67 -7.39
C ALA A 456 18.00 23.16 -6.38
N VAL A 457 18.77 22.12 -6.73
CA VAL A 457 19.91 21.62 -5.95
C VAL A 457 21.11 21.62 -6.86
N ALA A 458 22.00 22.57 -6.67
CA ALA A 458 23.29 22.67 -7.35
C ALA A 458 24.38 21.99 -6.49
N PRO A 459 25.54 21.60 -7.07
CA PRO A 459 26.63 20.95 -6.34
C PRO A 459 27.01 21.63 -5.03
N GLU A 460 27.02 22.97 -5.02
CA GLU A 460 27.29 23.85 -3.88
C GLU A 460 26.29 23.70 -2.72
N ASN A 461 25.08 23.21 -2.99
CA ASN A 461 24.07 22.95 -1.97
C ASN A 461 24.25 21.58 -1.30
N THR A 462 25.21 20.77 -1.75
CA THR A 462 25.46 19.42 -1.23
C THR A 462 26.78 19.35 -0.45
N SER A 463 26.86 18.47 0.56
CA SER A 463 28.08 18.24 1.33
C SER A 463 28.99 17.15 0.76
N PHE A 464 28.54 16.44 -0.29
CA PHE A 464 29.18 15.24 -0.85
C PHE A 464 29.61 15.40 -2.31
N VAL A 465 29.25 16.51 -2.97
CA VAL A 465 29.83 16.93 -4.24
C VAL A 465 30.79 18.08 -3.96
N ARG A 466 32.06 17.93 -4.32
CA ARG A 466 33.08 18.98 -4.19
C ARG A 466 33.46 19.49 -5.57
N ALA A 467 33.49 20.81 -5.75
CA ALA A 467 34.12 21.38 -6.94
C ALA A 467 35.63 21.07 -6.92
N GLY A 468 36.17 20.66 -8.06
CA GLY A 468 37.61 20.56 -8.27
C GLY A 468 38.29 21.92 -8.15
N VAL A 469 39.62 21.95 -8.08
CA VAL A 469 40.38 23.17 -7.78
C VAL A 469 40.26 24.25 -8.87
N ASN A 470 39.94 23.86 -10.11
CA ASN A 470 39.79 24.77 -11.23
C ASN A 470 38.40 25.41 -11.24
N MET A 471 38.36 26.71 -11.01
CA MET A 471 37.15 27.56 -10.98
C MET A 471 36.66 27.97 -12.37
N TYR A 472 37.43 27.71 -13.44
CA TYR A 472 37.08 28.11 -14.81
C TYR A 472 36.57 26.94 -15.65
N SER A 473 35.37 27.08 -16.22
CA SER A 473 34.77 26.08 -17.10
C SER A 473 34.90 26.44 -18.59
N VAL A 474 35.69 25.65 -19.33
CA VAL A 474 35.74 25.76 -20.80
C VAL A 474 34.38 25.47 -21.45
N LEU A 475 33.44 24.79 -20.79
CA LEU A 475 32.11 24.59 -21.38
C LEU A 475 31.27 25.86 -21.35
N ASN A 476 31.51 26.75 -20.38
CA ASN A 476 30.70 27.96 -20.17
C ASN A 476 31.29 29.22 -20.84
N ALA A 477 32.55 29.17 -21.26
CA ALA A 477 33.19 30.30 -21.91
C ALA A 477 32.70 30.54 -23.35
N THR A 478 32.66 31.81 -23.74
CA THR A 478 32.23 32.27 -25.07
C THR A 478 33.36 32.15 -26.10
N PRO A 479 33.19 31.38 -27.19
CA PRO A 479 34.18 31.26 -28.26
C PRO A 479 34.23 32.50 -29.18
N ASP A 480 35.38 32.71 -29.82
CA ASP A 480 35.67 33.76 -30.81
C ASP A 480 35.34 35.19 -30.35
N VAL A 481 35.53 35.44 -29.05
CA VAL A 481 35.30 36.73 -28.41
C VAL A 481 36.45 37.04 -27.44
N PHE A 482 36.85 38.31 -27.38
CA PHE A 482 37.77 38.83 -26.37
C PHE A 482 37.20 40.07 -25.66
N LEU A 483 37.69 40.36 -24.45
CA LEU A 483 37.28 41.48 -23.62
C LEU A 483 38.14 42.73 -23.87
N THR A 484 37.48 43.88 -23.88
CA THR A 484 38.14 45.18 -23.76
C THR A 484 38.37 45.51 -22.29
N HIS A 485 39.62 45.44 -21.83
CA HIS A 485 39.97 45.63 -20.41
C HIS A 485 39.58 46.98 -19.79
N THR A 486 39.33 48.02 -20.60
CA THR A 486 38.97 49.36 -20.11
C THR A 486 37.46 49.56 -19.87
N ASN A 487 36.61 48.64 -20.33
CA ASN A 487 35.15 48.78 -20.18
C ASN A 487 34.37 47.45 -20.13
N GLY A 488 35.05 46.31 -20.21
CA GLY A 488 34.44 44.98 -20.15
C GLY A 488 33.65 44.57 -21.38
N VAL A 489 33.67 45.37 -22.46
CA VAL A 489 32.90 45.08 -23.67
C VAL A 489 33.54 43.92 -24.44
N GLU A 490 32.71 42.94 -24.77
CA GLU A 490 33.05 41.82 -25.65
C GLU A 490 33.18 42.29 -27.10
N THR A 491 34.23 41.85 -27.78
CA THR A 491 34.45 42.10 -29.21
C THR A 491 34.76 40.78 -29.90
N ALA A 492 34.12 40.54 -31.04
CA ALA A 492 34.36 39.34 -31.84
C ALA A 492 35.81 39.30 -32.33
N LEU A 493 36.51 38.22 -32.05
CA LEU A 493 37.87 37.97 -32.52
C LEU A 493 38.15 36.47 -32.55
N VAL A 494 38.39 35.95 -33.76
CA VAL A 494 38.63 34.54 -34.01
C VAL A 494 39.87 34.05 -33.24
N ASN A 495 39.81 32.80 -32.77
CA ASN A 495 40.84 32.14 -31.95
C ASN A 495 40.97 32.69 -30.52
N TYR A 496 40.09 33.59 -30.10
CA TYR A 496 39.98 33.98 -28.69
C TYR A 496 38.81 33.28 -28.01
N ARG A 497 38.89 33.20 -26.69
CA ARG A 497 37.83 32.67 -25.85
C ARG A 497 37.76 33.48 -24.57
N THR A 498 36.54 33.77 -24.10
CA THR A 498 36.32 34.59 -22.91
C THR A 498 35.56 33.81 -21.85
N SER A 499 36.04 33.83 -20.61
CA SER A 499 35.40 33.16 -19.48
C SER A 499 33.96 33.63 -19.24
N GLU A 500 33.18 32.77 -18.61
CA GLU A 500 32.01 33.14 -17.80
C GLU A 500 32.39 34.13 -16.70
N TYR A 501 31.38 34.71 -16.04
CA TYR A 501 31.56 35.46 -14.80
C TYR A 501 31.94 34.48 -13.69
N ILE A 502 33.20 34.54 -13.24
CA ILE A 502 33.72 33.69 -12.17
C ILE A 502 33.71 34.50 -10.88
N PHE A 503 32.96 34.04 -9.88
CA PHE A 503 32.86 34.74 -8.60
C PHE A 503 34.18 34.70 -7.83
N VAL A 504 34.56 35.85 -7.25
CA VAL A 504 35.76 36.02 -6.43
C VAL A 504 35.43 36.79 -5.17
N LYS A 505 36.02 36.39 -4.04
CA LYS A 505 35.80 36.99 -2.72
C LYS A 505 36.90 37.98 -2.36
N ALA A 506 36.52 39.06 -1.69
CA ALA A 506 37.42 40.08 -1.16
C ALA A 506 38.53 39.45 -0.32
N ASN A 507 39.74 39.98 -0.47
CA ASN A 507 40.92 39.63 0.32
C ASN A 507 41.40 38.16 0.20
N LEU A 508 40.90 37.42 -0.78
CA LEU A 508 41.42 36.08 -1.11
C LEU A 508 42.30 36.12 -2.37
N PRO A 509 43.46 35.46 -2.36
CA PRO A 509 44.31 35.41 -3.55
C PRO A 509 43.76 34.42 -4.57
N TYR A 510 43.93 34.74 -5.84
CA TYR A 510 43.59 33.90 -6.99
C TYR A 510 44.69 33.94 -8.03
N ILE A 511 44.85 32.85 -8.78
CA ILE A 511 45.82 32.75 -9.87
C ILE A 511 45.21 32.09 -11.10
N ILE A 512 45.47 32.68 -12.27
CA ILE A 512 45.03 32.20 -13.59
C ILE A 512 46.25 31.76 -14.39
N SER A 513 46.22 30.59 -15.03
CA SER A 513 47.41 29.96 -15.64
C SER A 513 47.98 30.70 -16.85
N ALA A 514 47.18 30.97 -17.88
CA ALA A 514 47.60 31.65 -19.10
C ALA A 514 46.40 32.33 -19.78
N ALA A 515 46.18 33.60 -19.46
CA ALA A 515 45.10 34.41 -20.03
C ALA A 515 45.53 35.88 -20.16
N ARG A 516 44.66 36.70 -20.69
CA ARG A 516 44.85 38.13 -20.92
C ARG A 516 43.50 38.85 -20.72
N LYS A 517 43.51 40.18 -20.69
CA LYS A 517 42.28 40.99 -20.55
C LYS A 517 41.45 40.58 -19.33
N PHE A 518 42.04 40.74 -18.14
CA PHE A 518 41.37 40.47 -16.87
C PHE A 518 40.42 41.63 -16.57
N VAL A 519 39.14 41.35 -16.38
CA VAL A 519 38.12 42.36 -16.14
C VAL A 519 37.33 42.00 -14.89
N TYR A 520 37.19 42.97 -14.01
CA TYR A 520 36.51 42.86 -12.73
C TYR A 520 35.15 43.54 -12.79
N TYR A 521 34.16 42.91 -12.18
CA TYR A 521 32.78 43.35 -12.10
C TYR A 521 32.29 43.30 -10.66
N ASP A 522 31.31 44.14 -10.31
CA ASP A 522 30.61 44.05 -9.03
C ASP A 522 29.57 42.91 -9.03
N LEU A 523 28.82 42.78 -7.94
CA LEU A 523 27.81 41.72 -7.76
C LEU A 523 26.66 41.80 -8.78
N GLU A 524 26.43 42.98 -9.34
CA GLU A 524 25.43 43.27 -10.37
C GLU A 524 25.97 43.10 -11.81
N HIS A 525 27.19 42.57 -11.98
CA HIS A 525 27.91 42.41 -13.25
C HIS A 525 28.24 43.74 -13.96
N VAL A 526 28.33 44.85 -13.23
CA VAL A 526 28.76 46.15 -13.78
C VAL A 526 30.29 46.24 -13.76
N TYR A 527 30.88 46.79 -14.82
CA TYR A 527 32.34 46.94 -14.96
C TYR A 527 32.92 47.78 -13.81
N VAL A 528 33.94 47.26 -13.13
CA VAL A 528 34.67 47.94 -12.06
C VAL A 528 36.04 48.38 -12.55
N SER A 529 36.83 47.45 -13.08
CA SER A 529 38.19 47.74 -13.57
C SER A 529 38.68 46.62 -14.49
N GLY A 530 39.81 46.82 -15.17
CA GLY A 530 40.45 45.73 -15.89
C GLY A 530 41.91 46.00 -16.21
N VAL A 531 42.63 44.91 -16.43
CA VAL A 531 44.08 44.89 -16.62
C VAL A 531 44.40 44.12 -17.90
N ASP A 532 45.24 44.70 -18.74
CA ASP A 532 45.82 43.99 -19.87
C ASP A 532 47.10 43.27 -19.46
N GLY A 533 47.01 41.96 -19.23
CA GLY A 533 48.15 41.13 -18.85
C GLY A 533 48.91 40.50 -20.03
N SER A 534 49.68 39.45 -19.73
CA SER A 534 50.47 38.70 -20.71
C SER A 534 49.84 37.34 -21.02
N GLN A 535 49.74 36.99 -22.31
CA GLN A 535 49.12 35.76 -22.81
C GLN A 535 49.79 34.47 -22.31
N SER A 536 51.03 34.55 -21.82
CA SER A 536 51.90 33.39 -21.56
C SER A 536 52.36 33.27 -20.10
N ALA A 537 51.95 34.18 -19.22
CA ALA A 537 52.37 34.20 -17.83
C ALA A 537 51.16 34.07 -16.90
N PRO A 538 51.29 33.36 -15.75
CA PRO A 538 50.25 33.34 -14.74
C PRO A 538 49.95 34.74 -14.22
N TYR A 539 48.67 35.01 -13.98
CA TYR A 539 48.22 36.27 -13.40
C TYR A 539 47.66 36.02 -12.01
N THR A 540 48.27 36.64 -11.00
CA THR A 540 47.84 36.56 -9.60
C THR A 540 47.16 37.87 -9.21
N PHE A 541 46.04 37.78 -8.51
CA PHE A 541 45.32 38.96 -8.02
C PHE A 541 44.63 38.68 -6.69
N THR A 542 44.26 39.76 -5.98
CA THR A 542 43.50 39.72 -4.73
C THR A 542 42.48 40.84 -4.80
N PRO A 543 41.19 40.55 -5.03
CA PRO A 543 40.17 41.58 -5.16
C PRO A 543 39.91 42.23 -3.81
N THR A 544 39.61 43.53 -3.80
CA THR A 544 39.33 44.30 -2.58
C THR A 544 37.87 44.24 -2.13
N ALA A 545 36.98 43.73 -2.98
CA ALA A 545 35.56 43.55 -2.73
C ALA A 545 35.09 42.22 -3.36
N ASP A 546 33.97 41.68 -2.88
CA ASP A 546 33.29 40.55 -3.51
C ASP A 546 32.76 40.99 -4.87
N GLY A 547 32.87 40.12 -5.88
CA GLY A 547 32.46 40.44 -7.24
C GLY A 547 32.79 39.31 -8.21
N TYR A 548 32.89 39.63 -9.49
CA TYR A 548 33.18 38.65 -10.54
C TYR A 548 34.41 39.07 -11.34
N ILE A 549 35.16 38.08 -11.82
CA ILE A 549 36.21 38.28 -12.81
C ILE A 549 35.84 37.58 -14.12
N ARG A 550 36.25 38.19 -15.23
CA ARG A 550 36.30 37.54 -16.53
C ARG A 550 37.68 37.74 -17.15
N PHE A 551 38.09 36.81 -18.01
CA PHE A 551 39.35 36.91 -18.75
C PHE A 551 39.23 36.32 -20.15
N SER A 552 40.10 36.76 -21.06
CA SER A 552 40.16 36.26 -22.43
C SER A 552 41.49 35.59 -22.73
N TYR A 553 41.51 34.56 -23.55
CA TYR A 553 42.75 33.92 -23.95
C TYR A 553 42.72 33.45 -25.40
N LEU A 554 43.90 33.40 -26.02
CA LEU A 554 44.10 32.88 -27.36
C LEU A 554 44.19 31.36 -27.31
N THR A 555 43.26 30.66 -27.98
CA THR A 555 43.17 29.20 -27.98
C THR A 555 44.35 28.52 -28.68
N THR A 556 45.05 29.23 -29.57
CA THR A 556 46.21 28.73 -30.32
C THR A 556 47.56 28.95 -29.62
N ALA A 557 47.59 29.63 -28.48
CA ALA A 557 48.82 29.77 -27.68
C ALA A 557 49.21 28.41 -27.05
N ALA A 558 50.51 28.21 -26.76
CA ALA A 558 51.03 26.95 -26.21
C ALA A 558 50.32 26.46 -24.93
N ASN A 559 49.72 27.38 -24.16
CA ASN A 559 48.96 27.09 -22.94
C ASN A 559 47.44 27.32 -23.08
N GLY A 560 46.96 27.64 -24.28
CA GLY A 560 45.56 28.04 -24.55
C GLY A 560 44.53 26.92 -24.43
N THR A 561 44.96 25.66 -24.39
CA THR A 561 44.07 24.50 -24.22
C THR A 561 43.87 24.09 -22.76
N ASN A 562 44.75 24.55 -21.85
CA ASN A 562 44.80 24.16 -20.43
C ASN A 562 44.71 25.38 -19.51
N VAL A 563 43.79 26.30 -19.82
CA VAL A 563 43.55 27.46 -18.97
C VAL A 563 42.82 27.02 -17.70
N MET A 564 43.34 27.40 -16.54
CA MET A 564 42.71 27.15 -15.25
C MET A 564 42.83 28.39 -14.37
N MET A 565 41.84 28.56 -13.51
CA MET A 565 41.83 29.56 -12.46
C MET A 565 41.66 28.84 -11.13
N VAL A 566 42.51 29.14 -10.15
CA VAL A 566 42.41 28.52 -8.81
C VAL A 566 42.46 29.60 -7.72
N GLN A 567 41.84 29.31 -6.58
CA GLN A 567 42.00 30.13 -5.38
C GLN A 567 43.36 29.82 -4.73
N GLY A 568 44.24 30.81 -4.63
CA GLY A 568 45.59 30.67 -4.10
C GLY A 568 46.62 31.54 -4.84
N ASN A 569 47.87 31.48 -4.37
CA ASN A 569 49.01 32.19 -4.97
C ASN A 569 49.85 31.31 -5.92
N THR A 570 49.52 30.03 -6.06
CA THR A 570 50.31 29.04 -6.81
C THR A 570 49.38 28.14 -7.62
N LEU A 571 49.76 27.85 -8.87
CA LEU A 571 49.09 26.86 -9.69
C LEU A 571 49.46 25.44 -9.22
N PRO A 572 48.54 24.45 -9.34
CA PRO A 572 48.87 23.04 -9.22
C PRO A 572 49.99 22.60 -10.17
N ALA A 573 50.73 21.55 -9.80
CA ALA A 573 51.86 21.03 -10.58
C ALA A 573 51.44 20.47 -11.96
N THR A 574 50.16 20.10 -12.11
CA THR A 574 49.54 19.61 -13.34
C THR A 574 48.23 20.34 -13.58
N TYR A 575 47.83 20.49 -14.84
CA TYR A 575 46.51 21.03 -15.18
C TYR A 575 45.39 20.11 -14.66
N GLU A 576 44.40 20.70 -13.99
CA GLU A 576 43.18 20.02 -13.57
C GLU A 576 41.97 20.66 -14.27
N PRO A 577 41.14 19.88 -14.98
CA PRO A 577 39.93 20.41 -15.61
C PRO A 577 38.89 20.82 -14.55
N HIS A 578 37.97 21.73 -14.91
CA HIS A 578 36.81 22.03 -14.07
C HIS A 578 35.88 20.82 -14.02
N VAL A 579 35.90 20.12 -12.90
CA VAL A 579 35.10 18.92 -12.63
C VAL A 579 34.49 19.02 -11.24
N TYR A 580 33.44 18.24 -11.01
CA TYR A 580 32.91 18.00 -9.67
C TYR A 580 33.36 16.60 -9.23
N HIS A 581 33.96 16.51 -8.05
CA HIS A 581 34.34 15.27 -7.40
C HIS A 581 33.20 14.80 -6.49
N PHE A 582 32.83 13.53 -6.61
CA PHE A 582 32.07 12.83 -5.59
C PHE A 582 33.12 12.11 -4.73
N ASP A 583 33.40 12.62 -3.53
CA ASP A 583 34.37 11.93 -2.67
C ASP A 583 33.77 10.61 -2.17
N ASP A 584 34.53 9.53 -2.31
CA ASP A 584 34.33 8.18 -1.76
C ASP A 584 33.25 7.24 -2.33
N LEU A 585 32.59 7.58 -3.45
CA LEU A 585 31.92 6.56 -4.25
C LEU A 585 32.94 5.87 -5.17
N LYS A 586 33.66 4.88 -4.64
CA LYS A 586 34.40 3.90 -5.46
C LYS A 586 33.41 2.98 -6.17
N LEU A 587 32.55 3.55 -7.00
CA LEU A 587 31.74 2.79 -7.95
C LEU A 587 32.73 2.07 -8.87
N THR A 588 32.58 0.75 -8.92
CA THR A 588 33.33 -0.05 -9.88
C THR A 588 33.02 0.44 -11.30
N PRO A 589 33.93 0.22 -12.27
CA PRO A 589 33.62 0.50 -13.68
C PRO A 589 32.29 -0.11 -14.13
N THR A 590 31.90 -1.25 -13.55
CA THR A 590 30.58 -1.89 -13.75
C THR A 590 29.43 -1.01 -13.26
N GLN A 591 29.47 -0.56 -12.01
CA GLN A 591 28.41 0.29 -11.45
C GLN A 591 28.33 1.66 -12.14
N ILE A 592 29.48 2.21 -12.54
CA ILE A 592 29.54 3.42 -13.36
C ILE A 592 28.90 3.16 -14.73
N ASN A 593 29.22 2.05 -15.38
CA ASN A 593 28.61 1.68 -16.66
C ASN A 593 27.12 1.35 -16.54
N GLU A 594 26.64 0.78 -15.44
CA GLU A 594 25.22 0.54 -15.18
C GLU A 594 24.46 1.85 -15.04
N VAL A 595 25.03 2.83 -14.33
CA VAL A 595 24.46 4.18 -14.19
C VAL A 595 24.51 4.94 -15.52
N ILE A 596 25.63 4.89 -16.25
CA ILE A 596 25.77 5.50 -17.58
C ILE A 596 24.78 4.87 -18.55
N THR A 597 24.69 3.54 -18.60
CA THR A 597 23.73 2.82 -19.45
C THR A 597 22.30 3.19 -19.07
N ALA A 598 21.97 3.28 -17.79
CA ALA A 598 20.65 3.70 -17.32
C ALA A 598 20.29 5.13 -17.73
N ILE A 599 21.25 6.04 -17.70
CA ILE A 599 21.10 7.44 -18.12
C ILE A 599 20.99 7.54 -19.66
N GLU A 600 21.82 6.79 -20.40
CA GLU A 600 21.87 6.82 -21.86
C GLU A 600 20.68 6.11 -22.52
N THR A 601 20.19 5.02 -21.92
CA THR A 601 19.06 4.21 -22.43
C THR A 601 17.72 4.58 -21.81
N GLY A 602 17.71 5.35 -20.71
CA GLY A 602 16.50 5.68 -19.95
C GLY A 602 15.93 4.50 -19.15
N VAL A 603 16.68 3.40 -19.02
CA VAL A 603 16.28 2.18 -18.29
C VAL A 603 16.78 2.25 -16.85
N PRO A 604 15.91 2.26 -15.82
CA PRO A 604 16.37 2.22 -14.43
C PRO A 604 17.22 0.96 -14.17
N SER A 605 18.33 1.09 -13.44
CA SER A 605 19.16 -0.07 -13.05
C SER A 605 18.50 -0.97 -12.00
N ASP A 606 17.44 -0.49 -11.35
CA ASP A 606 16.75 -1.16 -10.24
C ASP A 606 15.23 -1.27 -10.48
N TYR A 607 14.82 -2.10 -11.44
CA TYR A 607 13.42 -2.47 -11.64
C TYR A 607 13.21 -3.96 -11.35
N ASP A 608 12.02 -4.29 -10.85
CA ASP A 608 11.59 -5.69 -10.70
C ASP A 608 10.62 -6.11 -11.81
N VAL A 609 9.87 -5.15 -12.37
CA VAL A 609 8.94 -5.38 -13.47
C VAL A 609 9.10 -4.30 -14.53
N LYS A 610 9.32 -4.72 -15.78
CA LYS A 610 9.23 -3.88 -16.98
C LYS A 610 8.00 -4.29 -17.78
N VAL A 611 7.20 -3.32 -18.21
CA VAL A 611 5.97 -3.53 -18.99
C VAL A 611 6.08 -2.79 -20.31
N VAL A 612 5.92 -3.50 -21.42
CA VAL A 612 5.82 -2.90 -22.76
C VAL A 612 4.38 -3.03 -23.23
N LYS A 613 3.69 -1.89 -23.41
CA LYS A 613 2.34 -1.85 -23.99
C LYS A 613 2.42 -1.46 -25.46
N ALA A 614 1.74 -2.23 -26.32
CA ALA A 614 1.49 -1.91 -27.72
C ALA A 614 0.07 -2.32 -28.10
N GLY A 615 -0.83 -1.36 -28.28
CA GLY A 615 -2.26 -1.63 -28.47
C GLY A 615 -2.86 -2.39 -27.28
N GLU A 616 -3.49 -3.54 -27.52
CA GLU A 616 -4.05 -4.43 -26.49
C GLU A 616 -3.03 -5.43 -25.91
N SER A 617 -1.80 -5.47 -26.45
CA SER A 617 -0.74 -6.38 -26.01
C SER A 617 0.10 -5.73 -24.91
N TYR A 618 0.34 -6.49 -23.85
CA TYR A 618 1.18 -6.12 -22.71
C TYR A 618 2.21 -7.22 -22.49
N VAL A 619 3.48 -6.86 -22.64
CA VAL A 619 4.60 -7.77 -22.42
C VAL A 619 5.27 -7.42 -21.12
N LEU A 620 5.27 -8.39 -20.20
CA LEU A 620 5.86 -8.26 -18.87
C LEU A 620 7.26 -8.86 -18.89
N TYR A 621 8.20 -8.20 -18.23
CA TYR A 621 9.59 -8.62 -18.16
C TYR A 621 10.12 -8.48 -16.74
N SER A 622 11.00 -9.39 -16.34
CA SER A 622 11.75 -9.29 -15.08
C SER A 622 13.09 -10.02 -15.18
N PRO A 623 14.14 -9.59 -14.43
CA PRO A 623 15.29 -10.45 -14.15
C PRO A 623 14.85 -11.82 -13.61
N PHE A 624 15.51 -12.90 -14.05
CA PHE A 624 15.16 -14.29 -13.77
C PHE A 624 16.39 -15.16 -13.51
N GLY A 625 17.11 -14.86 -12.42
CA GLY A 625 18.37 -15.55 -12.08
C GLY A 625 19.45 -15.36 -13.14
N ALA A 626 20.38 -16.32 -13.27
CA ALA A 626 21.41 -16.28 -14.33
C ALA A 626 20.86 -16.62 -15.72
N SER A 627 19.60 -17.05 -15.81
CA SER A 627 18.91 -17.37 -17.06
C SER A 627 18.53 -16.14 -17.90
N GLY A 628 18.70 -14.92 -17.38
CA GLY A 628 18.47 -13.66 -18.08
C GLY A 628 17.15 -13.00 -17.69
N GLU A 629 16.36 -12.58 -18.67
CA GLU A 629 15.07 -11.89 -18.46
C GLU A 629 13.92 -12.83 -18.85
N ILE A 630 13.01 -13.10 -17.91
CA ILE A 630 11.75 -13.80 -18.19
C ILE A 630 10.74 -12.84 -18.79
N GLN A 631 9.94 -13.34 -19.72
CA GLN A 631 8.92 -12.61 -20.45
C GLN A 631 7.57 -13.32 -20.32
N ILE A 632 6.52 -12.62 -19.90
CA ILE A 632 5.12 -13.11 -19.98
C ILE A 632 4.36 -12.21 -20.95
N ASN A 633 3.84 -12.81 -22.01
CA ASN A 633 2.99 -12.13 -22.99
C ASN A 633 1.52 -12.22 -22.54
N THR A 634 0.87 -11.07 -22.45
CA THR A 634 -0.54 -10.95 -22.09
C THR A 634 -1.28 -10.05 -23.07
N VAL A 635 -2.58 -10.26 -23.21
CA VAL A 635 -3.44 -9.50 -24.10
C VAL A 635 -4.69 -9.09 -23.32
N ARG A 636 -4.95 -7.78 -23.28
CA ARG A 636 -6.07 -7.18 -22.53
C ARG A 636 -7.43 -7.65 -23.03
N ASN A 637 -7.59 -7.78 -24.34
CA ASN A 637 -8.79 -8.25 -25.03
C ASN A 637 -8.44 -9.50 -25.88
N GLY A 638 -7.90 -10.52 -25.21
CA GLY A 638 -7.25 -11.66 -25.88
C GLY A 638 -8.02 -12.97 -25.89
N SER A 639 -9.03 -13.09 -25.02
CA SER A 639 -9.83 -14.31 -24.93
C SER A 639 -10.98 -14.32 -25.94
N LYS A 640 -11.63 -15.47 -26.14
CA LYS A 640 -12.79 -15.57 -27.04
C LYS A 640 -13.99 -14.70 -26.65
N ASN A 641 -14.11 -14.34 -25.37
CA ASN A 641 -15.12 -13.40 -24.87
C ASN A 641 -14.64 -11.94 -24.82
N GLY A 642 -13.41 -11.67 -25.23
CA GLY A 642 -12.80 -10.34 -25.17
C GLY A 642 -12.34 -9.88 -23.78
N THR A 643 -12.25 -10.82 -22.84
CA THR A 643 -11.62 -10.69 -21.52
C THR A 643 -10.09 -10.86 -21.61
N PHE A 644 -9.36 -10.58 -20.51
CA PHE A 644 -7.90 -10.76 -20.39
C PHE A 644 -7.47 -12.17 -20.76
N ASN A 645 -6.28 -12.30 -21.35
CA ASN A 645 -5.68 -13.60 -21.61
C ASN A 645 -4.17 -13.57 -21.47
N PHE A 646 -3.61 -14.69 -21.03
CA PHE A 646 -2.20 -15.00 -21.26
C PHE A 646 -1.99 -15.39 -22.73
N ALA A 647 -0.75 -15.35 -23.21
CA ALA A 647 -0.41 -15.85 -24.54
C ALA A 647 0.66 -16.93 -24.45
N ASN A 648 1.84 -16.56 -23.94
CA ASN A 648 2.94 -17.47 -23.67
C ASN A 648 3.92 -16.86 -22.67
N THR A 649 4.85 -17.70 -22.18
CA THR A 649 6.00 -17.30 -21.37
C THR A 649 7.30 -17.77 -22.02
N ARG A 650 8.31 -16.90 -21.97
CA ARG A 650 9.60 -17.10 -22.63
C ARG A 650 10.77 -16.65 -21.77
N VAL A 651 11.96 -17.18 -22.06
CA VAL A 651 13.25 -16.63 -21.63
C VAL A 651 14.13 -16.54 -22.88
N GLY A 652 14.46 -15.31 -23.30
CA GLY A 652 15.11 -15.09 -24.59
C GLY A 652 14.28 -15.68 -25.75
N ALA A 653 14.87 -16.59 -26.53
CA ALA A 653 14.19 -17.26 -27.65
C ALA A 653 13.38 -18.51 -27.24
N ASP A 654 13.56 -19.01 -26.01
CA ASP A 654 12.90 -20.21 -25.54
C ASP A 654 11.46 -19.90 -25.14
N GLU A 655 10.49 -20.27 -25.98
CA GLU A 655 9.08 -20.35 -25.58
C GLU A 655 8.80 -21.69 -24.92
N PHE A 656 8.58 -21.67 -23.61
CA PHE A 656 8.54 -22.90 -22.82
C PHE A 656 7.20 -23.13 -22.09
N HIS A 657 6.27 -22.17 -22.14
CA HIS A 657 4.93 -22.32 -21.60
C HIS A 657 3.90 -21.62 -22.51
N LEU A 658 3.10 -22.41 -23.22
CA LEU A 658 1.90 -21.94 -23.93
C LEU A 658 0.73 -21.91 -22.94
N ASN A 659 0.38 -20.72 -22.46
CA ASN A 659 -0.57 -20.52 -21.37
C ASN A 659 -1.84 -19.77 -21.81
N GLY A 660 -2.10 -19.65 -23.11
CA GLY A 660 -3.26 -18.92 -23.63
C GLY A 660 -4.65 -19.49 -23.31
N ASP A 661 -4.70 -20.64 -22.63
CA ASP A 661 -5.93 -21.24 -22.08
C ASP A 661 -5.87 -21.38 -20.55
N ASP A 662 -5.02 -20.59 -19.88
CA ASP A 662 -4.81 -20.70 -18.43
C ASP A 662 -5.75 -19.82 -17.60
N ILE A 663 -6.44 -18.87 -18.23
CA ILE A 663 -7.50 -18.12 -17.55
C ILE A 663 -8.73 -19.00 -17.33
N THR A 664 -9.24 -19.04 -16.09
CA THR A 664 -10.16 -20.11 -15.67
C THR A 664 -11.63 -19.72 -15.93
N PRO A 665 -12.41 -20.55 -16.64
CA PRO A 665 -13.85 -20.38 -16.72
C PRO A 665 -14.55 -20.87 -15.44
N VAL A 666 -15.85 -20.58 -15.33
CA VAL A 666 -16.72 -21.24 -14.33
C VAL A 666 -17.62 -22.26 -15.01
N ARG A 667 -18.09 -23.26 -14.26
CA ARG A 667 -19.00 -24.30 -14.75
C ARG A 667 -20.37 -24.13 -14.13
N THR A 668 -21.32 -23.68 -14.94
CA THR A 668 -22.75 -23.52 -14.57
C THR A 668 -23.57 -24.67 -15.14
N ASN A 669 -24.86 -24.75 -14.78
CA ASN A 669 -25.80 -25.73 -15.36
C ASN A 669 -26.01 -25.58 -16.88
N THR A 670 -25.58 -24.47 -17.48
CA THR A 670 -25.68 -24.22 -18.93
C THR A 670 -24.31 -24.26 -19.62
N GLY A 671 -23.30 -24.83 -18.96
CA GLY A 671 -21.98 -25.12 -19.54
C GLY A 671 -20.80 -24.45 -18.85
N THR A 672 -19.61 -24.66 -19.44
CA THR A 672 -18.37 -23.97 -19.07
C THR A 672 -18.37 -22.60 -19.75
N VAL A 673 -18.31 -21.51 -18.97
CA VAL A 673 -18.60 -20.15 -19.42
C VAL A 673 -17.64 -19.14 -18.79
N GLY A 674 -17.40 -18.04 -19.51
CA GLY A 674 -16.44 -17.00 -19.14
C GLY A 674 -15.05 -17.28 -19.71
N ALA A 675 -14.16 -16.29 -19.65
CA ALA A 675 -12.81 -16.38 -20.18
C ALA A 675 -12.78 -16.83 -21.66
N ASN A 676 -12.12 -17.96 -21.98
CA ASN A 676 -12.10 -18.51 -23.33
C ASN A 676 -13.31 -19.38 -23.73
N HIS A 677 -14.32 -19.52 -22.86
CA HIS A 677 -15.44 -20.43 -23.08
C HIS A 677 -16.80 -19.72 -23.17
N GLY A 678 -17.64 -20.21 -24.07
CA GLY A 678 -19.01 -19.74 -24.27
C GLY A 678 -20.06 -20.78 -23.83
N ARG A 679 -21.32 -20.36 -23.73
CA ARG A 679 -22.44 -21.22 -23.32
C ARG A 679 -22.63 -22.38 -24.31
N THR A 680 -22.83 -23.59 -23.82
CA THR A 680 -22.97 -24.81 -24.65
C THR A 680 -24.40 -25.18 -24.96
N SER A 681 -25.37 -24.47 -24.38
CA SER A 681 -26.82 -24.68 -24.54
C SER A 681 -27.35 -24.20 -25.90
N ILE A 682 -26.60 -24.43 -26.98
CA ILE A 682 -26.91 -24.00 -28.33
C ILE A 682 -26.72 -25.13 -29.34
N SER A 683 -27.35 -25.00 -30.50
CA SER A 683 -27.12 -25.81 -31.70
C SER A 683 -26.69 -24.90 -32.85
N GLU A 684 -25.63 -25.26 -33.55
CA GLU A 684 -25.20 -24.55 -34.76
C GLU A 684 -25.47 -25.40 -35.99
N ILE A 685 -26.16 -24.80 -36.96
CA ILE A 685 -26.54 -25.44 -38.22
C ILE A 685 -25.88 -24.68 -39.36
N THR A 686 -25.09 -25.37 -40.17
CA THR A 686 -24.53 -24.80 -41.40
C THR A 686 -25.49 -25.08 -42.55
N MET A 687 -26.06 -24.04 -43.15
CA MET A 687 -26.94 -24.11 -44.32
C MET A 687 -26.63 -22.95 -45.28
N ALA A 688 -26.17 -23.26 -46.49
CA ALA A 688 -26.02 -22.24 -47.52
C ALA A 688 -27.38 -21.73 -48.00
N ALA A 689 -27.44 -20.46 -48.39
CA ALA A 689 -28.64 -19.83 -48.94
C ALA A 689 -29.90 -19.97 -48.05
N HIS A 690 -29.73 -19.92 -46.72
CA HIS A 690 -30.82 -20.05 -45.74
C HIS A 690 -31.84 -18.89 -45.73
N GLY A 691 -31.60 -17.82 -46.50
CA GLY A 691 -32.51 -16.68 -46.67
C GLY A 691 -32.70 -15.78 -45.45
N LYS A 692 -32.18 -16.16 -44.28
CA LYS A 692 -32.21 -15.38 -43.03
C LYS A 692 -31.18 -14.25 -43.01
N THR A 693 -31.55 -13.14 -42.38
CA THR A 693 -30.70 -11.96 -42.16
C THR A 693 -30.82 -11.48 -40.71
N SER A 694 -30.11 -10.42 -40.32
CA SER A 694 -30.13 -9.91 -38.95
C SER A 694 -31.54 -9.60 -38.45
N VAL A 695 -32.50 -9.22 -39.31
CA VAL A 695 -33.90 -8.96 -38.93
C VAL A 695 -34.65 -10.20 -38.43
N ASP A 696 -34.11 -11.41 -38.67
CA ASP A 696 -34.70 -12.67 -38.22
C ASP A 696 -34.11 -13.14 -36.87
N ILE A 697 -33.08 -12.49 -36.33
CA ILE A 697 -32.53 -12.82 -35.01
C ILE A 697 -33.63 -12.64 -33.96
N GLY A 698 -33.72 -13.57 -33.01
CA GLY A 698 -34.78 -13.64 -32.00
C GLY A 698 -35.98 -14.51 -32.38
N SER A 699 -36.13 -14.83 -33.67
CA SER A 699 -37.24 -15.67 -34.14
C SER A 699 -37.19 -17.09 -33.58
N THR A 700 -38.36 -17.71 -33.43
CA THR A 700 -38.48 -19.06 -32.89
C THR A 700 -38.77 -20.09 -34.00
N TRP A 701 -38.21 -21.29 -33.83
CA TRP A 701 -38.22 -22.36 -34.82
C TRP A 701 -38.38 -23.73 -34.16
N THR A 702 -39.11 -24.65 -34.77
CA THR A 702 -39.41 -25.98 -34.20
C THR A 702 -39.03 -27.12 -35.14
N ASP A 703 -38.50 -28.21 -34.58
CA ASP A 703 -38.34 -29.49 -35.27
C ASP A 703 -39.57 -30.42 -35.09
N GLY A 704 -40.65 -29.89 -34.50
CA GLY A 704 -41.86 -30.64 -34.14
C GLY A 704 -41.84 -31.22 -32.71
N THR A 705 -40.67 -31.23 -32.05
CA THR A 705 -40.51 -31.69 -30.65
C THR A 705 -40.01 -30.55 -29.75
N THR A 706 -39.00 -29.82 -30.18
CA THR A 706 -38.31 -28.78 -29.43
C THR A 706 -38.40 -27.45 -30.17
N THR A 707 -38.68 -26.37 -29.43
CA THR A 707 -38.63 -25.01 -29.97
C THR A 707 -37.33 -24.33 -29.59
N PHE A 708 -36.66 -23.76 -30.59
CA PHE A 708 -35.38 -23.10 -30.51
C PHE A 708 -35.51 -21.61 -30.85
N THR A 709 -34.57 -20.80 -30.38
CA THR A 709 -34.51 -19.35 -30.69
C THR A 709 -33.29 -19.05 -31.56
N LEU A 710 -33.44 -18.34 -32.68
CA LEU A 710 -32.31 -17.94 -33.51
C LEU A 710 -31.51 -16.81 -32.83
N LEU A 711 -30.30 -17.08 -32.35
CA LEU A 711 -29.50 -16.12 -31.58
C LEU A 711 -28.43 -15.39 -32.41
N LYS A 712 -27.92 -16.04 -33.46
CA LYS A 712 -26.83 -15.48 -34.27
C LYS A 712 -26.86 -16.05 -35.69
N ILE A 713 -26.43 -15.22 -36.63
CA ILE A 713 -26.21 -15.57 -38.04
C ILE A 713 -24.78 -15.18 -38.38
N ASN A 714 -23.99 -16.11 -38.91
CA ASN A 714 -22.61 -15.86 -39.34
C ASN A 714 -22.35 -16.55 -40.68
N GLY A 715 -22.50 -15.81 -41.78
CA GLY A 715 -22.43 -16.38 -43.12
C GLY A 715 -23.47 -17.47 -43.30
N ASN A 716 -23.04 -18.71 -43.53
CA ASN A 716 -23.92 -19.88 -43.69
C ASN A 716 -24.28 -20.57 -42.36
N ILE A 717 -23.81 -20.06 -41.21
CA ILE A 717 -24.01 -20.69 -39.90
C ILE A 717 -25.13 -19.96 -39.15
N LEU A 718 -26.13 -20.73 -38.73
CA LEU A 718 -27.23 -20.28 -37.87
C LEU A 718 -27.05 -20.88 -36.47
N THR A 719 -26.99 -20.03 -35.45
CA THR A 719 -26.86 -20.46 -34.05
C THR A 719 -28.21 -20.35 -33.35
N PHE A 720 -28.72 -21.49 -32.89
CA PHE A 720 -29.99 -21.63 -32.21
C PHE A 720 -29.80 -21.89 -30.71
N GLY A 721 -30.43 -21.07 -29.87
CA GLY A 721 -30.56 -21.30 -28.43
C GLY A 721 -31.51 -22.44 -28.12
N CYS A 722 -31.07 -23.38 -27.27
CA CYS A 722 -31.94 -24.41 -26.71
C CYS A 722 -32.93 -23.77 -25.72
N PRO A 723 -34.13 -24.34 -25.55
CA PRO A 723 -35.07 -23.87 -24.54
C PRO A 723 -34.48 -24.06 -23.14
N TYR A 724 -34.92 -23.23 -22.20
CA TYR A 724 -34.54 -23.33 -20.81
C TYR A 724 -35.75 -23.67 -19.93
N THR A 725 -35.45 -24.18 -18.74
CA THR A 725 -36.38 -24.32 -17.63
C THR A 725 -35.78 -23.65 -16.40
N VAL A 726 -36.63 -23.25 -15.45
CA VAL A 726 -36.17 -22.74 -14.16
C VAL A 726 -36.70 -23.69 -13.09
N VAL A 727 -35.78 -24.29 -12.33
CA VAL A 727 -36.10 -25.21 -11.24
C VAL A 727 -35.44 -24.65 -9.99
N ASP A 728 -36.24 -24.37 -8.97
CA ASP A 728 -35.79 -23.77 -7.70
C ASP A 728 -34.94 -22.51 -7.88
N GLY A 729 -35.30 -21.66 -8.85
CA GLY A 729 -34.59 -20.42 -9.18
C GLY A 729 -33.31 -20.60 -10.01
N ILE A 730 -32.93 -21.83 -10.34
CA ILE A 730 -31.74 -22.15 -11.15
C ILE A 730 -32.15 -22.38 -12.61
N VAL A 731 -31.44 -21.71 -13.53
CA VAL A 731 -31.65 -21.87 -14.97
C VAL A 731 -31.00 -23.16 -15.47
N ASN A 732 -31.81 -24.02 -16.09
CA ASN A 732 -31.38 -25.27 -16.70
C ASN A 732 -31.67 -25.22 -18.20
N ALA A 733 -30.62 -25.39 -19.01
CA ALA A 733 -30.73 -25.39 -20.46
C ALA A 733 -29.87 -26.51 -21.04
N PRO A 734 -30.34 -27.77 -21.03
CA PRO A 734 -29.58 -28.86 -21.60
C PRO A 734 -29.38 -28.60 -23.10
N LYS A 735 -28.19 -28.95 -23.61
CA LYS A 735 -27.96 -28.93 -25.05
C LYS A 735 -28.85 -29.99 -25.70
N VAL A 736 -29.72 -29.56 -26.61
CA VAL A 736 -30.54 -30.43 -27.45
C VAL A 736 -30.27 -30.08 -28.90
N ASN A 737 -29.87 -31.07 -29.70
CA ASN A 737 -29.74 -30.89 -31.14
C ASN A 737 -31.11 -31.12 -31.80
N PRO A 738 -31.50 -30.33 -32.81
CA PRO A 738 -32.71 -30.57 -33.57
C PRO A 738 -32.71 -31.96 -34.23
N VAL A 739 -33.85 -32.66 -34.16
CA VAL A 739 -34.01 -34.02 -34.70
C VAL A 739 -34.65 -34.04 -36.10
N ALA A 740 -35.17 -32.92 -36.57
CA ALA A 740 -35.73 -32.72 -37.89
C ALA A 740 -35.50 -31.28 -38.38
N ASN A 741 -35.76 -31.01 -39.66
CA ASN A 741 -35.65 -29.66 -40.23
C ASN A 741 -36.47 -28.64 -39.42
N LEU A 742 -35.89 -27.47 -39.19
CA LEU A 742 -36.53 -26.45 -38.37
C LEU A 742 -37.53 -25.65 -39.21
N THR A 743 -38.77 -25.64 -38.75
CA THR A 743 -39.87 -24.85 -39.33
C THR A 743 -40.11 -23.60 -38.51
N HIS A 744 -40.51 -22.52 -39.17
CA HIS A 744 -40.75 -21.24 -38.52
C HIS A 744 -41.94 -21.33 -37.56
N VAL A 745 -41.81 -20.70 -36.37
CA VAL A 745 -42.89 -20.57 -35.39
C VAL A 745 -43.31 -19.11 -35.25
N SER A 746 -42.39 -18.19 -34.95
CA SER A 746 -42.71 -16.77 -34.77
C SER A 746 -41.52 -15.82 -35.01
N GLY A 747 -41.79 -14.55 -35.29
CA GLY A 747 -40.79 -13.47 -35.29
C GLY A 747 -39.80 -13.40 -36.46
N ALA A 748 -39.93 -14.19 -37.53
CA ALA A 748 -39.03 -14.10 -38.69
C ALA A 748 -39.73 -13.39 -39.85
N THR A 749 -38.98 -12.61 -40.61
CA THR A 749 -39.39 -12.10 -41.92
C THR A 749 -39.19 -13.18 -42.99
N SER A 750 -38.10 -13.94 -42.89
CA SER A 750 -37.79 -15.07 -43.76
C SER A 750 -38.21 -16.40 -43.11
N THR A 751 -39.40 -16.89 -43.47
CA THR A 751 -40.04 -18.07 -42.83
C THR A 751 -39.67 -19.41 -43.48
N THR A 752 -38.83 -19.42 -44.51
CA THR A 752 -38.34 -20.63 -45.17
C THR A 752 -37.68 -21.57 -44.16
N ALA A 753 -38.05 -22.86 -44.21
CA ALA A 753 -37.51 -23.89 -43.33
C ALA A 753 -35.98 -23.95 -43.38
N VAL A 754 -35.35 -24.20 -42.23
CA VAL A 754 -33.92 -24.47 -42.14
C VAL A 754 -33.71 -25.97 -42.30
N ASN A 755 -33.19 -26.33 -43.47
CA ASN A 755 -32.82 -27.71 -43.75
C ASN A 755 -31.50 -28.04 -43.06
N ILE A 756 -31.49 -29.08 -42.25
CA ILE A 756 -30.31 -29.47 -41.49
C ILE A 756 -29.37 -30.21 -42.44
N THR A 757 -28.31 -29.54 -42.88
CA THR A 757 -27.26 -30.14 -43.71
C THR A 757 -26.04 -30.56 -42.90
N THR A 758 -25.64 -29.78 -41.89
CA THR A 758 -24.52 -30.10 -40.99
C THR A 758 -24.73 -29.46 -39.64
N GLN A 759 -24.42 -30.18 -38.56
CA GLN A 759 -24.49 -29.67 -37.19
C GLN A 759 -23.10 -29.69 -36.53
N THR A 760 -22.76 -28.63 -35.80
CA THR A 760 -21.53 -28.59 -35.01
C THR A 760 -21.65 -29.48 -33.77
N ALA A 761 -20.69 -30.36 -33.53
CA ALA A 761 -20.74 -31.31 -32.42
C ALA A 761 -20.62 -30.66 -31.04
N SER A 762 -19.86 -29.57 -30.89
CA SER A 762 -19.64 -28.86 -29.61
C SER A 762 -19.58 -27.34 -29.80
N PRO A 763 -20.69 -26.71 -30.22
CA PRO A 763 -20.73 -25.27 -30.42
C PRO A 763 -20.74 -24.53 -29.10
N GLN A 764 -20.24 -23.30 -29.11
CA GLN A 764 -20.25 -22.40 -27.95
C GLN A 764 -20.71 -21.01 -28.37
N LEU A 765 -21.60 -20.42 -27.56
CA LEU A 765 -22.17 -19.11 -27.82
C LEU A 765 -21.24 -18.01 -27.30
N TYR A 766 -20.85 -17.09 -28.20
CA TYR A 766 -20.06 -15.89 -27.89
C TYR A 766 -20.71 -14.61 -28.45
N PRO A 767 -20.61 -13.48 -27.72
CA PRO A 767 -20.08 -13.37 -26.36
C PRO A 767 -20.99 -14.03 -25.32
N SER A 768 -20.42 -14.53 -24.24
CA SER A 768 -21.15 -15.09 -23.09
C SER A 768 -21.01 -14.23 -21.83
N VAL A 769 -20.28 -13.13 -21.95
CA VAL A 769 -20.03 -12.15 -20.89
C VAL A 769 -20.26 -10.73 -21.42
N ASN A 770 -20.50 -9.79 -20.52
CA ASN A 770 -20.53 -8.35 -20.78
C ASN A 770 -19.84 -7.58 -19.63
N ASN A 771 -19.90 -6.24 -19.66
CA ASN A 771 -19.35 -5.35 -18.62
C ASN A 771 -17.87 -5.61 -18.27
N ILE A 772 -17.04 -5.83 -19.30
CA ILE A 772 -15.63 -6.19 -19.15
C ILE A 772 -14.79 -4.95 -18.82
N THR A 773 -14.01 -5.04 -17.74
CA THR A 773 -12.96 -4.07 -17.42
C THR A 773 -11.64 -4.80 -17.19
N VAL A 774 -10.57 -4.35 -17.82
CA VAL A 774 -9.21 -4.85 -17.60
C VAL A 774 -8.25 -3.67 -17.48
N GLU A 775 -7.50 -3.62 -16.37
CA GLU A 775 -6.58 -2.54 -16.01
C GLU A 775 -5.19 -3.09 -15.66
N TYR A 776 -4.14 -2.42 -16.14
CA TYR A 776 -2.75 -2.66 -15.76
C TYR A 776 -2.28 -1.48 -14.92
N ILE A 777 -1.84 -1.74 -13.69
CA ILE A 777 -1.47 -0.73 -12.70
C ILE A 777 -0.06 -1.03 -12.23
N LEU A 778 0.91 -0.23 -12.67
CA LEU A 778 2.31 -0.36 -12.25
C LEU A 778 2.57 0.66 -11.14
N ASP A 779 2.99 0.20 -9.96
CA ASP A 779 3.35 1.06 -8.83
C ASP A 779 2.23 2.05 -8.41
N GLY A 780 0.98 1.61 -8.56
CA GLY A 780 -0.22 2.41 -8.28
C GLY A 780 -0.69 3.31 -9.44
N LYS A 781 0.05 3.37 -10.56
CA LYS A 781 -0.26 4.19 -11.73
C LYS A 781 -0.79 3.33 -12.89
N LYS A 782 -1.96 3.69 -13.43
CA LYS A 782 -2.57 2.97 -14.58
C LYS A 782 -1.74 3.18 -15.85
N ILE A 783 -1.49 2.10 -16.57
CA ILE A 783 -0.88 2.13 -17.91
C ILE A 783 -1.99 2.23 -18.95
N VAL A 784 -2.05 3.35 -19.67
CA VAL A 784 -3.10 3.61 -20.68
C VAL A 784 -2.55 3.97 -22.06
N VAL A 785 -1.31 4.46 -22.15
CA VAL A 785 -0.65 4.84 -23.41
C VAL A 785 0.38 3.78 -23.80
N ASP A 786 0.53 3.52 -25.10
CA ASP A 786 1.61 2.66 -25.60
C ASP A 786 2.99 3.18 -25.16
N GLY A 787 3.89 2.28 -24.82
CA GLY A 787 5.22 2.63 -24.30
C GLY A 787 5.82 1.58 -23.39
N THR A 788 6.99 1.89 -22.87
CA THR A 788 7.75 1.05 -21.94
C THR A 788 7.74 1.68 -20.55
N TYR A 789 7.43 0.87 -19.55
CA TYR A 789 7.26 1.27 -18.16
C TYR A 789 8.10 0.39 -17.25
N TYR A 790 8.66 0.95 -16.19
CA TYR A 790 9.53 0.27 -15.24
C TYR A 790 9.03 0.52 -13.82
N GLY A 791 9.02 -0.52 -12.99
CA GLY A 791 8.52 -0.44 -11.62
C GLY A 791 8.85 -1.65 -10.78
N LYS A 792 8.26 -1.71 -9.58
CA LYS A 792 8.48 -2.76 -8.59
C LYS A 792 7.36 -3.79 -8.54
N GLU A 793 6.12 -3.32 -8.65
CA GLU A 793 4.92 -4.16 -8.60
C GLU A 793 3.95 -3.79 -9.72
N LEU A 794 3.49 -4.80 -10.46
CA LEU A 794 2.41 -4.66 -11.44
C LEU A 794 1.17 -5.40 -10.96
N VAL A 795 0.03 -4.70 -10.93
CA VAL A 795 -1.29 -5.29 -10.66
C VAL A 795 -2.12 -5.27 -11.93
N VAL A 796 -2.55 -6.45 -12.39
CA VAL A 796 -3.55 -6.60 -13.45
C VAL A 796 -4.90 -6.92 -12.81
N LYS A 797 -5.90 -6.08 -13.04
CA LYS A 797 -7.26 -6.27 -12.54
C LYS A 797 -8.21 -6.52 -13.69
N GLU A 798 -8.99 -7.58 -13.60
CA GLU A 798 -10.07 -7.90 -14.51
C GLU A 798 -11.39 -8.03 -13.74
N LYS A 799 -12.48 -7.55 -14.36
CA LYS A 799 -13.85 -7.82 -13.95
C LYS A 799 -14.73 -8.02 -15.18
N TYR A 800 -15.64 -8.97 -15.13
CA TYR A 800 -16.65 -9.17 -16.17
C TYR A 800 -17.88 -9.88 -15.61
N ASP A 801 -19.00 -9.71 -16.30
CA ASP A 801 -20.28 -10.29 -15.95
C ASP A 801 -20.62 -11.45 -16.87
N ILE A 802 -20.86 -12.63 -16.32
CA ILE A 802 -21.38 -13.78 -17.06
C ILE A 802 -22.88 -13.57 -17.25
N MET A 803 -23.30 -13.42 -18.51
CA MET A 803 -24.69 -13.13 -18.88
C MET A 803 -25.61 -14.32 -18.58
N ASP A 804 -26.72 -14.09 -17.88
CA ASP A 804 -27.73 -15.12 -17.58
C ASP A 804 -28.34 -15.71 -18.85
N TYR A 805 -28.37 -17.05 -18.98
CA TYR A 805 -28.85 -17.71 -20.19
C TYR A 805 -30.34 -17.46 -20.45
N LYS A 806 -31.16 -17.42 -19.38
CA LYS A 806 -32.59 -17.08 -19.49
C LYS A 806 -32.75 -15.67 -20.06
N ALA A 807 -32.02 -14.70 -19.52
CA ALA A 807 -32.04 -13.32 -20.01
C ALA A 807 -31.58 -13.19 -21.47
N ILE A 808 -30.62 -13.99 -21.93
CA ILE A 808 -30.22 -14.01 -23.35
C ILE A 808 -31.40 -14.43 -24.24
N ILE A 809 -32.07 -15.55 -23.92
CA ILE A 809 -33.20 -16.06 -24.70
C ILE A 809 -34.36 -15.07 -24.70
N ASP A 810 -34.74 -14.58 -23.52
CA ASP A 810 -35.86 -13.66 -23.37
C ASP A 810 -35.61 -12.34 -24.11
N TYR A 811 -34.39 -11.80 -24.02
CA TYR A 811 -34.01 -10.59 -24.75
C TYR A 811 -34.14 -10.79 -26.26
N ALA A 812 -33.60 -11.90 -26.78
CA ALA A 812 -33.63 -12.18 -28.21
C ALA A 812 -35.07 -12.28 -28.73
N GLN A 813 -35.95 -13.00 -28.02
CA GLN A 813 -37.35 -13.15 -28.41
C GLN A 813 -38.14 -11.83 -28.31
N ALA A 814 -37.85 -11.00 -27.31
CA ALA A 814 -38.51 -9.70 -27.14
C ALA A 814 -38.02 -8.63 -28.13
N ASN A 815 -36.79 -8.75 -28.63
CA ASN A 815 -36.12 -7.76 -29.48
C ASN A 815 -35.74 -8.35 -30.83
N ILE A 816 -36.74 -8.83 -31.56
CA ILE A 816 -36.56 -9.37 -32.92
C ILE A 816 -35.76 -8.40 -33.78
N GLY A 817 -34.77 -8.94 -34.49
CA GLY A 817 -33.86 -8.19 -35.35
C GLY A 817 -32.63 -7.61 -34.66
N GLN A 818 -32.54 -7.74 -33.32
CA GLN A 818 -31.43 -7.22 -32.53
C GLN A 818 -30.56 -8.34 -31.97
N SER A 819 -29.25 -8.15 -32.02
CA SER A 819 -28.30 -9.07 -31.39
C SER A 819 -28.31 -8.92 -29.88
N TYR A 820 -28.43 -10.02 -29.14
CA TYR A 820 -28.30 -10.03 -27.68
C TYR A 820 -26.93 -9.50 -27.21
N ALA A 821 -25.89 -9.61 -28.04
CA ALA A 821 -24.55 -9.14 -27.73
C ALA A 821 -24.44 -7.60 -27.60
N ALA A 822 -25.39 -6.86 -28.15
CA ALA A 822 -25.50 -5.40 -28.00
C ALA A 822 -26.46 -5.00 -26.87
N GLY A 823 -27.20 -5.96 -26.31
CA GLY A 823 -28.16 -5.75 -25.23
C GLY A 823 -27.47 -5.72 -23.86
N ASN A 824 -28.05 -4.99 -22.92
CA ASN A 824 -27.64 -5.04 -21.52
C ASN A 824 -28.26 -6.28 -20.84
N ILE A 825 -27.65 -7.44 -21.06
CA ILE A 825 -28.11 -8.70 -20.46
C ILE A 825 -27.72 -8.77 -18.99
N ALA A 826 -28.70 -9.06 -18.13
CA ALA A 826 -28.48 -9.20 -16.69
C ALA A 826 -27.46 -10.31 -16.36
N PRO A 827 -26.58 -10.10 -15.37
CA PRO A 827 -25.61 -11.10 -14.94
C PRO A 827 -26.24 -12.28 -14.19
N GLU A 828 -25.65 -13.46 -14.34
CA GLU A 828 -25.79 -14.60 -13.42
C GLU A 828 -24.72 -14.52 -12.32
N ILE A 829 -23.47 -14.30 -12.73
CA ILE A 829 -22.28 -14.25 -11.86
C ILE A 829 -21.34 -13.17 -12.38
N THR A 830 -20.80 -12.33 -11.50
CA THR A 830 -19.66 -11.46 -11.79
C THR A 830 -18.37 -12.16 -11.39
N ILE A 831 -17.37 -12.15 -12.27
CA ILE A 831 -16.01 -12.62 -11.98
C ILE A 831 -15.10 -11.42 -11.80
N SER A 832 -14.18 -11.49 -10.85
CA SER A 832 -13.12 -10.50 -10.68
C SER A 832 -11.80 -11.17 -10.37
N ASN A 833 -10.81 -10.97 -11.24
CA ASN A 833 -9.49 -11.57 -11.16
C ASN A 833 -8.44 -10.48 -10.92
N THR A 834 -7.53 -10.70 -9.98
CA THR A 834 -6.38 -9.82 -9.74
C THR A 834 -5.11 -10.65 -9.80
N PHE A 835 -4.16 -10.24 -10.64
CA PHE A 835 -2.82 -10.80 -10.76
C PHE A 835 -1.81 -9.75 -10.31
N THR A 836 -1.00 -10.05 -9.30
CA THR A 836 0.02 -9.13 -8.78
C THR A 836 1.39 -9.73 -9.06
N TYR A 837 2.18 -9.04 -9.88
CA TYR A 837 3.52 -9.45 -10.29
C TYR A 837 4.58 -8.65 -9.54
N SER A 838 5.59 -9.36 -9.06
CA SER A 838 6.81 -8.80 -8.47
C SER A 838 8.05 -9.31 -9.22
N LYS A 839 9.23 -9.13 -8.63
CA LYS A 839 10.50 -9.67 -9.12
C LYS A 839 10.38 -11.15 -9.50
N GLY A 840 11.04 -11.52 -10.59
CA GLY A 840 10.93 -12.84 -11.23
C GLY A 840 9.64 -13.06 -12.03
N LEU A 841 8.76 -12.06 -12.10
CA LEU A 841 7.34 -12.23 -12.47
C LEU A 841 6.63 -13.27 -11.59
N ASP A 842 7.04 -13.39 -10.33
CA ASP A 842 6.28 -14.13 -9.30
C ASP A 842 4.89 -13.50 -9.20
N CYS A 843 3.85 -14.34 -9.26
CA CYS A 843 2.47 -13.88 -9.38
C CYS A 843 1.62 -14.39 -8.22
N SER A 844 1.12 -13.47 -7.40
CA SER A 844 0.00 -13.77 -6.50
C SER A 844 -1.33 -13.46 -7.19
N THR A 845 -2.33 -14.30 -6.93
CA THR A 845 -3.63 -14.25 -7.59
C THR A 845 -4.74 -14.13 -6.54
N SER A 846 -5.73 -13.30 -6.84
CA SER A 846 -6.97 -13.21 -6.08
C SER A 846 -8.14 -13.23 -7.07
N ASN A 847 -8.83 -14.35 -7.11
CA ASN A 847 -9.96 -14.57 -8.02
C ASN A 847 -11.24 -14.61 -7.18
N SER A 848 -12.26 -13.88 -7.57
CA SER A 848 -13.52 -13.83 -6.84
C SER A 848 -14.71 -13.96 -7.76
N LEU A 849 -15.81 -14.42 -7.17
CA LEU A 849 -17.11 -14.47 -7.79
C LEU A 849 -18.14 -13.81 -6.89
N TYR A 850 -19.08 -13.10 -7.50
CA TYR A 850 -20.27 -12.58 -6.88
C TYR A 850 -21.50 -13.09 -7.64
N THR A 851 -22.43 -13.72 -6.93
CA THR A 851 -23.60 -14.38 -7.53
C THR A 851 -24.80 -13.44 -7.53
N HIS A 852 -25.31 -13.07 -8.71
CA HIS A 852 -26.49 -12.19 -8.85
C HIS A 852 -27.80 -12.98 -8.84
N LYS A 853 -27.76 -14.19 -9.40
CA LYS A 853 -28.91 -15.10 -9.45
C LYS A 853 -28.48 -16.45 -8.91
N LYS A 854 -29.41 -17.15 -8.27
CA LYS A 854 -29.14 -18.49 -7.73
C LYS A 854 -28.54 -19.40 -8.80
N ALA A 855 -27.36 -19.94 -8.53
CA ALA A 855 -26.57 -20.67 -9.50
C ALA A 855 -26.01 -21.96 -8.91
N SER A 856 -26.04 -23.03 -9.69
CA SER A 856 -25.35 -24.28 -9.38
C SER A 856 -23.99 -24.28 -10.09
N LEU A 857 -22.92 -24.42 -9.31
CA LEU A 857 -21.56 -24.50 -9.82
C LEU A 857 -21.04 -25.94 -9.76
N GLY A 858 -20.62 -26.43 -10.94
CA GLY A 858 -19.84 -27.64 -11.06
C GLY A 858 -18.38 -27.43 -10.62
N ARG A 859 -17.51 -28.37 -11.00
CA ARG A 859 -16.08 -28.33 -10.65
C ARG A 859 -15.39 -27.06 -11.16
N CYS A 860 -14.99 -26.17 -10.26
CA CYS A 860 -14.30 -24.91 -10.54
C CYS A 860 -13.00 -24.80 -9.72
N GLY A 861 -11.95 -24.29 -10.37
CA GLY A 861 -10.64 -24.06 -9.75
C GLY A 861 -10.34 -22.58 -9.51
N PHE A 862 -10.68 -21.69 -10.44
CA PHE A 862 -10.16 -20.31 -10.49
C PHE A 862 -8.64 -20.21 -10.66
N LEU A 863 -7.95 -21.34 -10.73
CA LEU A 863 -6.60 -21.52 -11.25
C LEU A 863 -6.57 -22.75 -12.15
N GLN A 864 -5.81 -22.67 -13.24
CA GLN A 864 -5.47 -23.80 -14.10
C GLN A 864 -4.18 -23.48 -14.85
N ALA A 865 -3.44 -24.50 -15.26
CA ALA A 865 -2.25 -24.30 -16.08
C ALA A 865 -1.99 -25.43 -17.05
N GLY A 866 -1.60 -25.04 -18.27
CA GLY A 866 -0.98 -25.92 -19.25
C GLY A 866 0.32 -26.54 -18.75
N VAL A 867 0.82 -27.51 -19.50
CA VAL A 867 2.12 -28.13 -19.22
C VAL A 867 3.24 -27.31 -19.85
N LEU A 868 4.41 -27.29 -19.21
CA LEU A 868 5.62 -26.77 -19.83
C LEU A 868 6.02 -27.62 -21.04
N SER A 869 6.60 -26.99 -22.05
CA SER A 869 7.08 -27.68 -23.25
C SER A 869 8.21 -26.91 -23.90
N LEU A 870 9.37 -27.55 -24.07
CA LEU A 870 10.49 -27.01 -24.82
C LEU A 870 11.14 -28.14 -25.64
N ALA A 871 11.48 -27.86 -26.89
CA ALA A 871 12.07 -28.87 -27.78
C ALA A 871 13.34 -29.49 -27.16
N GLY A 872 13.46 -30.82 -27.24
CA GLY A 872 14.59 -31.56 -26.67
C GLY A 872 14.58 -31.72 -25.15
N HIS A 873 13.51 -31.30 -24.46
CA HIS A 873 13.38 -31.41 -23.01
C HIS A 873 12.22 -32.33 -22.63
N THR A 874 12.37 -33.04 -21.51
CA THR A 874 11.28 -33.78 -20.86
C THR A 874 10.69 -32.93 -19.75
N VAL A 875 9.41 -33.10 -19.44
CA VAL A 875 8.75 -32.38 -18.33
C VAL A 875 8.37 -33.36 -17.23
N LYS A 876 8.78 -33.05 -16.00
CA LYS A 876 8.40 -33.82 -14.81
C LYS A 876 7.58 -32.98 -13.85
N ARG A 877 6.63 -33.60 -13.17
CA ARG A 877 5.74 -32.97 -12.19
C ARG A 877 5.87 -33.59 -10.81
N HIS A 878 5.94 -32.75 -9.79
CA HIS A 878 5.85 -33.12 -8.38
C HIS A 878 4.65 -32.44 -7.70
N VAL A 879 3.92 -33.19 -6.87
CA VAL A 879 2.79 -32.72 -6.04
C VAL A 879 2.99 -33.24 -4.61
N PRO A 880 3.28 -32.38 -3.63
CA PRO A 880 3.48 -32.84 -2.27
C PRO A 880 2.18 -33.25 -1.57
N GLY A 881 2.31 -34.12 -0.55
CA GLY A 881 1.22 -34.48 0.36
C GLY A 881 0.20 -35.51 -0.17
N VAL A 882 0.41 -36.09 -1.35
CA VAL A 882 -0.47 -37.12 -1.94
C VAL A 882 0.09 -38.54 -1.78
N LEU A 883 -0.79 -39.53 -1.79
CA LEU A 883 -0.48 -40.95 -1.89
C LEU A 883 -0.37 -41.37 -3.37
N PRO A 884 0.38 -42.45 -3.69
CA PRO A 884 0.34 -43.04 -5.02
C PRO A 884 -1.08 -43.42 -5.41
N LYS A 885 -1.48 -43.06 -6.63
CA LYS A 885 -2.84 -43.29 -7.14
C LYS A 885 -2.78 -43.96 -8.51
N SER A 886 -3.49 -45.07 -8.66
CA SER A 886 -3.57 -45.82 -9.93
C SER A 886 -2.19 -46.16 -10.53
N GLY A 887 -1.22 -46.51 -9.68
CA GLY A 887 0.14 -46.85 -10.10
C GLY A 887 1.07 -45.66 -10.39
N ILE A 888 0.61 -44.42 -10.13
CA ILE A 888 1.37 -43.19 -10.37
C ILE A 888 1.60 -42.47 -9.05
N ASP A 889 2.85 -42.07 -8.77
CA ASP A 889 3.23 -41.40 -7.53
C ASP A 889 3.71 -39.98 -7.77
N PHE A 890 2.78 -39.02 -7.70
CA PHE A 890 3.11 -37.59 -7.78
C PHE A 890 3.80 -37.04 -6.54
N SER A 891 3.91 -37.79 -5.44
CA SER A 891 4.79 -37.38 -4.33
C SER A 891 6.27 -37.49 -4.68
N THR A 892 6.59 -38.06 -5.85
CA THR A 892 7.89 -38.02 -6.52
C THR A 892 7.81 -37.19 -7.81
N GLU A 893 8.88 -37.12 -8.60
CA GLU A 893 8.84 -36.49 -9.92
C GLU A 893 8.34 -37.45 -11.00
N VAL A 894 7.12 -37.23 -11.49
CA VAL A 894 6.49 -38.04 -12.55
C VAL A 894 6.82 -37.45 -13.91
N ASP A 895 7.39 -38.26 -14.81
CA ASP A 895 7.60 -37.90 -16.22
C ASP A 895 6.27 -37.81 -16.97
N LEU A 896 5.89 -36.59 -17.35
CA LEU A 896 4.64 -36.30 -18.03
C LEU A 896 4.63 -36.71 -19.51
N THR A 897 5.78 -37.05 -20.10
CA THR A 897 5.88 -37.58 -21.47
C THR A 897 5.18 -38.94 -21.58
N SER A 898 5.32 -39.77 -20.54
CA SER A 898 4.74 -41.11 -20.46
C SER A 898 3.38 -41.17 -19.77
N TYR A 899 3.06 -40.16 -18.96
CA TYR A 899 1.74 -40.01 -18.35
C TYR A 899 0.66 -40.07 -19.44
N ASN A 900 -0.48 -40.71 -19.22
CA ASN A 900 -1.58 -40.78 -20.22
C ASN A 900 -2.97 -41.02 -19.59
N THR A 901 -3.06 -40.96 -18.27
CA THR A 901 -4.29 -41.20 -17.49
C THR A 901 -4.79 -39.88 -16.89
N SER A 902 -6.08 -39.78 -16.53
CA SER A 902 -6.59 -38.65 -15.75
C SER A 902 -6.80 -39.08 -14.31
N LEU A 903 -6.29 -38.31 -13.34
CA LEU A 903 -6.35 -38.62 -11.91
C LEU A 903 -7.03 -37.47 -11.15
N LEU A 904 -8.06 -37.83 -10.39
CA LEU A 904 -8.85 -36.90 -9.57
C LEU A 904 -8.59 -37.20 -8.09
N PHE A 905 -8.11 -36.22 -7.34
CA PHE A 905 -7.62 -36.41 -5.97
C PHE A 905 -8.69 -36.04 -4.92
N SER A 906 -9.03 -37.00 -4.07
CA SER A 906 -9.99 -36.93 -2.97
C SER A 906 -9.31 -37.23 -1.64
N VAL A 907 -10.03 -37.08 -0.52
CA VAL A 907 -9.49 -37.26 0.84
C VAL A 907 -8.76 -38.59 1.06
N SER A 908 -9.20 -39.68 0.40
CA SER A 908 -8.54 -40.98 0.49
C SER A 908 -7.16 -41.05 -0.17
N ASP A 909 -6.82 -40.05 -0.98
CA ASP A 909 -5.56 -39.98 -1.73
C ASP A 909 -4.54 -39.05 -1.06
N TYR A 910 -4.82 -38.53 0.14
CA TYR A 910 -3.92 -37.60 0.85
C TYR A 910 -3.15 -38.35 1.94
N LYS A 911 -1.89 -37.96 2.14
CA LYS A 911 -1.10 -38.48 3.29
C LYS A 911 -1.68 -38.00 4.62
N ASN A 912 -2.23 -36.77 4.66
CA ASN A 912 -2.99 -36.25 5.78
C ASN A 912 -4.41 -35.87 5.30
N PRO A 913 -5.47 -36.55 5.78
CA PRO A 913 -6.85 -36.29 5.35
C PRO A 913 -7.34 -34.85 5.53
N SER A 914 -6.73 -34.07 6.42
CA SER A 914 -7.09 -32.66 6.68
C SER A 914 -6.31 -31.65 5.83
N ILE A 915 -5.32 -32.12 5.06
CA ILE A 915 -4.42 -31.28 4.28
C ILE A 915 -4.45 -31.73 2.81
N PRO A 916 -5.29 -31.12 1.97
CA PRO A 916 -5.31 -31.43 0.55
C PRO A 916 -4.01 -30.98 -0.15
N PRO A 917 -3.68 -31.54 -1.33
CA PRO A 917 -2.63 -31.01 -2.17
C PRO A 917 -2.90 -29.52 -2.46
N ASN A 918 -1.88 -28.70 -2.25
CA ASN A 918 -2.02 -27.24 -2.23
C ASN A 918 -1.16 -26.54 -3.29
N HIS A 919 -0.15 -27.20 -3.81
CA HIS A 919 0.63 -26.74 -4.96
C HIS A 919 1.21 -27.92 -5.74
N TYR A 920 1.78 -27.63 -6.91
CA TYR A 920 2.66 -28.53 -7.65
C TYR A 920 3.81 -27.73 -8.27
N VAL A 921 4.84 -28.43 -8.74
CA VAL A 921 5.90 -27.87 -9.59
C VAL A 921 6.12 -28.76 -10.82
N ASP A 922 6.22 -28.12 -11.99
CA ASP A 922 6.75 -28.71 -13.22
C ASP A 922 8.18 -28.24 -13.45
N TRP A 923 9.04 -29.15 -13.91
CA TRP A 923 10.41 -28.84 -14.34
C TRP A 923 10.68 -29.39 -15.74
N LEU A 924 11.30 -28.57 -16.58
CA LEU A 924 11.91 -29.01 -17.83
C LEU A 924 13.30 -29.55 -17.56
N TYR A 925 13.56 -30.75 -18.08
CA TYR A 925 14.83 -31.46 -17.98
C TYR A 925 15.47 -31.60 -19.35
N ASP A 926 16.73 -31.20 -19.48
CA ASP A 926 17.52 -31.43 -20.69
C ASP A 926 17.85 -32.94 -20.89
N ALA A 927 18.48 -33.27 -22.02
CA ALA A 927 18.87 -34.65 -22.33
C ALA A 927 19.88 -35.26 -21.33
N ASN A 928 20.56 -34.44 -20.53
CA ASN A 928 21.51 -34.87 -19.50
C ASN A 928 20.85 -34.99 -18.11
N GLY A 929 19.56 -34.67 -18.00
CA GLY A 929 18.82 -34.72 -16.73
C GLY A 929 18.99 -33.48 -15.86
N ASN A 930 19.45 -32.33 -16.41
CA ASN A 930 19.53 -31.08 -15.68
C ASN A 930 18.24 -30.26 -15.82
N LYS A 931 17.80 -29.62 -14.72
CA LYS A 931 16.69 -28.66 -14.73
C LYS A 931 17.06 -27.44 -15.59
N LYS A 932 16.10 -26.93 -16.36
CA LYS A 932 16.26 -25.69 -17.14
C LYS A 932 15.31 -24.58 -16.69
N TYR A 933 14.01 -24.79 -16.78
CA TYR A 933 12.98 -23.86 -16.31
C TYR A 933 11.88 -24.62 -15.58
N GLY A 934 11.31 -24.02 -14.54
CA GLY A 934 10.20 -24.60 -13.80
C GLY A 934 9.01 -23.66 -13.64
N PHE A 935 7.88 -24.23 -13.25
CA PHE A 935 6.64 -23.52 -12.99
C PHE A 935 5.90 -24.16 -11.81
N ALA A 936 5.58 -23.35 -10.81
CA ALA A 936 4.83 -23.74 -9.64
C ALA A 936 3.51 -22.98 -9.56
N MET A 937 2.43 -23.68 -9.18
CA MET A 937 1.11 -23.08 -9.00
C MET A 937 0.40 -23.74 -7.82
N GLY A 938 -0.32 -22.93 -7.04
CA GLY A 938 -1.05 -23.42 -5.88
C GLY A 938 -1.95 -22.38 -5.23
N TYR A 939 -2.49 -22.72 -4.06
CA TYR A 939 -3.33 -21.85 -3.23
C TYR A 939 -2.61 -21.40 -1.96
N ILE A 940 -2.96 -20.23 -1.46
CA ILE A 940 -2.60 -19.80 -0.11
C ILE A 940 -3.46 -20.55 0.90
N VAL A 941 -2.80 -21.39 1.71
CA VAL A 941 -3.45 -22.47 2.49
C VAL A 941 -4.27 -22.03 3.70
N ASP A 942 -4.10 -20.80 4.18
CA ASP A 942 -4.79 -20.25 5.36
C ASP A 942 -5.70 -19.06 5.04
N LYS A 943 -5.89 -18.71 3.76
CA LYS A 943 -6.69 -17.54 3.35
C LYS A 943 -7.96 -17.87 2.57
N THR A 944 -8.91 -16.96 2.73
CA THR A 944 -10.15 -16.84 1.93
C THR A 944 -10.91 -18.17 1.78
N SER A 945 -11.52 -18.42 0.62
CA SER A 945 -12.20 -19.67 0.28
C SER A 945 -11.24 -20.72 -0.29
N SER A 946 -9.95 -20.42 -0.39
CA SER A 946 -8.89 -21.34 -0.82
C SER A 946 -8.20 -22.09 0.32
N LYS A 947 -8.48 -21.75 1.58
CA LYS A 947 -7.96 -22.47 2.75
C LYS A 947 -8.35 -23.94 2.76
N ASN A 948 -7.50 -24.79 3.35
CA ASN A 948 -7.70 -26.25 3.33
C ASN A 948 -9.10 -26.69 3.78
N ALA A 949 -9.56 -26.19 4.94
CA ALA A 949 -10.87 -26.55 5.48
C ALA A 949 -12.02 -26.15 4.53
N ALA A 950 -11.92 -25.00 3.86
CA ALA A 950 -12.95 -24.58 2.90
C ALA A 950 -12.94 -25.46 1.65
N ARG A 951 -11.76 -25.79 1.12
CA ARG A 951 -11.63 -26.68 -0.05
C ARG A 951 -12.21 -28.07 0.22
N LEU A 952 -11.96 -28.63 1.39
CA LEU A 952 -12.50 -29.93 1.80
C LEU A 952 -14.02 -29.89 2.03
N ALA A 953 -14.56 -28.76 2.50
CA ALA A 953 -16.00 -28.60 2.71
C ALA A 953 -16.77 -28.36 1.40
N ASN A 954 -16.14 -27.66 0.45
CA ASN A 954 -16.82 -27.18 -0.77
C ASN A 954 -16.66 -28.12 -1.96
N SER A 955 -15.84 -29.16 -1.85
CA SER A 955 -15.59 -30.09 -2.95
C SER A 955 -15.15 -31.47 -2.47
N PRO A 956 -15.70 -32.57 -3.01
CA PRO A 956 -15.20 -33.93 -2.75
C PRO A 956 -13.82 -34.19 -3.37
N TYR A 957 -13.39 -33.34 -4.31
CA TYR A 957 -12.11 -33.44 -5.00
C TYR A 957 -11.35 -32.12 -4.92
N THR A 958 -10.03 -32.16 -4.78
CA THR A 958 -9.22 -30.94 -4.63
C THR A 958 -8.20 -30.74 -5.74
N TRP A 959 -8.02 -31.72 -6.62
CA TRP A 959 -7.16 -31.62 -7.80
C TRP A 959 -7.57 -32.58 -8.93
N ASP A 960 -7.59 -32.10 -10.17
CA ASP A 960 -7.78 -32.89 -11.40
C ASP A 960 -6.52 -32.78 -12.28
N MET A 961 -5.79 -33.89 -12.40
CA MET A 961 -4.59 -34.03 -13.23
C MET A 961 -4.96 -34.77 -14.52
N ARG A 962 -5.10 -34.04 -15.64
CA ARG A 962 -5.62 -34.62 -16.88
C ARG A 962 -4.59 -35.39 -17.68
N ASN A 963 -5.05 -36.36 -18.46
CA ASN A 963 -4.23 -37.02 -19.48
C ASN A 963 -3.72 -36.06 -20.58
N THR A 964 -4.28 -34.86 -20.70
CA THR A 964 -3.77 -33.77 -21.55
C THR A 964 -2.60 -33.01 -20.90
N LYS A 965 -2.16 -33.43 -19.71
CA LYS A 965 -1.10 -32.82 -18.87
C LYS A 965 -1.49 -31.51 -18.18
N LYS A 966 -2.63 -30.94 -18.57
CA LYS A 966 -3.20 -29.74 -17.94
C LYS A 966 -3.60 -30.04 -16.48
N SER A 967 -3.28 -29.11 -15.59
CA SER A 967 -3.48 -29.21 -14.14
C SER A 967 -4.63 -28.30 -13.71
N TYR A 968 -5.58 -28.84 -12.92
CA TYR A 968 -6.74 -28.10 -12.42
C TYR A 968 -6.88 -28.30 -10.90
N PRO A 969 -6.32 -27.42 -10.07
CA PRO A 969 -6.62 -27.40 -8.66
C PRO A 969 -8.09 -27.01 -8.44
N ILE A 970 -8.81 -27.74 -7.57
CA ILE A 970 -10.26 -27.58 -7.37
C ILE A 970 -10.52 -26.91 -6.02
N VAL A 971 -11.47 -25.96 -6.00
CA VAL A 971 -11.95 -25.28 -4.80
C VAL A 971 -13.46 -25.43 -4.59
N LEU A 972 -14.22 -25.63 -5.67
CA LEU A 972 -15.68 -25.81 -5.65
C LEU A 972 -16.09 -26.97 -6.55
N GLU A 973 -17.02 -27.81 -6.12
CA GLU A 973 -17.69 -28.78 -6.99
C GLU A 973 -19.07 -29.17 -6.46
N GLY A 974 -20.11 -28.96 -7.27
CA GLY A 974 -21.47 -29.39 -6.94
C GLY A 974 -22.15 -28.51 -5.88
N ILE A 975 -21.77 -27.23 -5.80
CA ILE A 975 -22.31 -26.30 -4.81
C ILE A 975 -23.43 -25.45 -5.40
N ILE A 976 -24.41 -25.09 -4.58
CA ILE A 976 -25.45 -24.12 -4.92
C ILE A 976 -25.13 -22.82 -4.20
N LEU A 977 -25.10 -21.72 -4.96
CA LEU A 977 -24.90 -20.37 -4.45
C LEU A 977 -26.20 -19.59 -4.57
N GLU A 978 -26.61 -18.97 -3.47
CA GLU A 978 -27.75 -18.05 -3.45
C GLU A 978 -27.35 -16.68 -4.02
N ALA A 979 -28.33 -15.89 -4.45
CA ALA A 979 -28.08 -14.50 -4.84
C ALA A 979 -27.45 -13.72 -3.67
N GLY A 980 -26.45 -12.89 -3.95
CA GLY A 980 -25.65 -12.17 -2.96
C GLY A 980 -24.44 -12.95 -2.43
N SER A 981 -24.27 -14.22 -2.80
CA SER A 981 -23.09 -15.00 -2.37
C SER A 981 -21.80 -14.40 -2.93
N TYR A 982 -20.76 -14.34 -2.09
CA TYR A 982 -19.42 -13.89 -2.46
C TYR A 982 -18.35 -14.89 -2.01
N LEU A 983 -17.45 -15.28 -2.92
CA LEU A 983 -16.31 -16.13 -2.62
C LEU A 983 -15.04 -15.54 -3.24
N ASN A 984 -13.91 -15.68 -2.53
CA ASN A 984 -12.60 -15.24 -2.99
C ASN A 984 -11.59 -16.39 -2.84
N PHE A 985 -10.71 -16.57 -3.80
CA PHE A 985 -9.73 -17.64 -3.86
C PHE A 985 -8.35 -17.03 -4.07
N ALA A 986 -7.47 -17.21 -3.08
CA ALA A 986 -6.11 -16.69 -3.11
C ALA A 986 -5.13 -17.80 -3.50
N GLY A 987 -4.26 -17.53 -4.47
CA GLY A 987 -3.26 -18.50 -4.91
C GLY A 987 -2.08 -17.84 -5.61
N PHE A 988 -1.25 -18.62 -6.29
CA PHE A 988 -0.03 -18.13 -6.91
C PHE A 988 0.36 -18.90 -8.16
N ARG A 989 1.17 -18.27 -9.00
CA ARG A 989 1.74 -18.81 -10.24
C ARG A 989 3.15 -18.27 -10.41
N ASN A 990 4.16 -19.07 -10.07
CA ASN A 990 5.55 -18.62 -10.08
C ASN A 990 6.37 -19.44 -11.07
N TYR A 991 7.17 -18.76 -11.88
CA TYR A 991 8.21 -19.41 -12.66
C TYR A 991 9.47 -19.50 -11.80
N VAL A 992 10.22 -20.58 -11.94
CA VAL A 992 11.42 -20.82 -11.12
C VAL A 992 12.60 -21.23 -11.99
N SER A 993 13.79 -20.77 -11.62
CA SER A 993 15.05 -21.12 -12.29
C SER A 993 15.92 -22.01 -11.40
N PRO A 994 16.76 -22.89 -11.97
CA PRO A 994 17.64 -23.77 -11.21
C PRO A 994 18.58 -23.02 -10.27
N ASP A 995 19.08 -21.86 -10.70
CA ASP A 995 20.02 -21.06 -9.91
C ASP A 995 19.40 -20.47 -8.63
N VAL A 996 18.08 -20.25 -8.65
CA VAL A 996 17.33 -19.71 -7.50
C VAL A 996 16.88 -20.84 -6.56
N VAL A 997 16.53 -22.00 -7.13
CA VAL A 997 16.00 -23.13 -6.36
C VAL A 997 17.09 -24.05 -5.80
N GLY A 998 18.26 -24.09 -6.44
CA GLY A 998 19.38 -24.94 -6.04
C GLY A 998 18.99 -26.41 -6.03
N ALA A 999 19.33 -27.11 -4.93
CA ALA A 999 19.07 -28.53 -4.76
C ALA A 999 17.60 -28.86 -4.41
N ALA A 1000 16.77 -27.85 -4.10
CA ALA A 1000 15.37 -28.09 -3.76
C ALA A 1000 14.57 -28.59 -4.97
N THR A 1001 13.47 -29.29 -4.70
CA THR A 1001 12.45 -29.57 -5.73
C THR A 1001 11.66 -28.30 -6.03
N LEU A 1002 11.33 -27.55 -4.97
CA LEU A 1002 10.73 -26.21 -5.04
C LEU A 1002 11.21 -25.40 -3.85
N ILE A 1003 11.58 -24.14 -4.07
CA ILE A 1003 11.58 -23.12 -3.03
C ILE A 1003 11.10 -21.83 -3.66
N THR A 1004 9.97 -21.31 -3.19
CA THR A 1004 9.36 -20.12 -3.79
C THR A 1004 8.67 -19.26 -2.75
N THR A 1005 8.56 -17.97 -3.04
CA THR A 1005 7.96 -16.98 -2.16
C THR A 1005 6.68 -16.43 -2.79
N VAL A 1006 5.63 -16.30 -1.98
CA VAL A 1006 4.34 -15.75 -2.39
C VAL A 1006 4.02 -14.57 -1.48
N ARG A 1007 3.91 -13.36 -2.05
CA ARG A 1007 3.59 -12.15 -1.31
C ARG A 1007 2.12 -11.79 -1.50
N ASP A 1008 1.41 -11.63 -0.38
CA ASP A 1008 0.03 -11.18 -0.35
C ASP A 1008 -0.07 -10.00 0.61
N LYS A 1009 0.22 -8.79 0.08
CA LYS A 1009 0.19 -7.42 0.68
C LYS A 1009 0.60 -7.24 2.14
N LYS A 1010 -0.01 -8.00 3.05
CA LYS A 1010 0.27 -8.08 4.49
C LYS A 1010 1.19 -9.22 4.89
N ASP A 1011 1.09 -10.38 4.23
CA ASP A 1011 1.79 -11.61 4.62
C ASP A 1011 2.72 -12.10 3.49
N THR A 1012 3.82 -12.75 3.87
CA THR A 1012 4.71 -13.44 2.94
C THR A 1012 4.71 -14.94 3.24
N TYR A 1013 4.58 -15.79 2.23
CA TYR A 1013 4.60 -17.24 2.37
C TYR A 1013 5.82 -17.83 1.68
N VAL A 1014 6.43 -18.85 2.28
CA VAL A 1014 7.52 -19.62 1.67
C VAL A 1014 7.07 -21.06 1.54
N TYR A 1015 7.08 -21.57 0.31
CA TYR A 1015 6.80 -22.96 -0.02
C TYR A 1015 8.11 -23.66 -0.31
N VAL A 1016 8.33 -24.81 0.32
CA VAL A 1016 9.58 -25.57 0.24
C VAL A 1016 9.27 -27.04 0.01
N ASP A 1017 9.86 -27.63 -1.03
CA ASP A 1017 9.81 -29.08 -1.31
C ASP A 1017 11.23 -29.63 -1.47
N TYR A 1018 11.51 -30.73 -0.78
CA TYR A 1018 12.72 -31.53 -0.99
C TYR A 1018 12.35 -33.00 -1.10
N LEU A 1019 13.05 -33.73 -1.97
CA LEU A 1019 12.93 -35.19 -2.08
C LEU A 1019 14.06 -35.94 -1.34
N GLN A 1020 14.78 -35.24 -0.48
CA GLN A 1020 15.93 -35.76 0.28
C GLN A 1020 16.05 -35.07 1.64
N THR A 1021 16.82 -35.66 2.55
CA THR A 1021 17.17 -35.03 3.82
C THR A 1021 18.09 -33.84 3.59
N VAL A 1022 17.79 -32.70 4.23
CA VAL A 1022 18.66 -31.51 4.28
C VAL A 1022 18.60 -30.89 5.67
N VAL A 1023 19.71 -30.33 6.15
CA VAL A 1023 19.83 -29.84 7.54
C VAL A 1023 20.33 -28.40 7.53
N GLY A 1024 19.58 -27.49 8.15
CA GLY A 1024 19.95 -26.08 8.26
C GLY A 1024 19.96 -25.32 6.94
N GLU A 1025 19.11 -25.72 5.99
CA GLU A 1025 18.92 -24.98 4.74
C GLU A 1025 18.10 -23.72 5.01
N ASN A 1026 18.30 -22.70 4.17
CA ASN A 1026 17.62 -21.43 4.31
C ASN A 1026 17.04 -20.89 3.01
N LYS A 1027 15.99 -20.09 3.16
CA LYS A 1027 15.53 -19.16 2.14
C LYS A 1027 15.89 -17.75 2.60
N PRO A 1028 16.86 -17.07 1.98
CA PRO A 1028 17.14 -15.67 2.28
C PRO A 1028 15.91 -14.79 2.02
N MET A 1029 15.61 -13.92 2.98
CA MET A 1029 14.45 -13.02 2.99
C MET A 1029 14.87 -11.60 3.37
N PRO A 1030 15.73 -10.93 2.57
CA PRO A 1030 16.32 -9.65 2.92
C PRO A 1030 15.29 -8.53 3.14
N ASP A 1031 14.14 -8.61 2.46
CA ASP A 1031 13.04 -7.62 2.56
C ASP A 1031 12.07 -7.92 3.72
N ASP A 1032 12.24 -9.04 4.41
CA ASP A 1032 11.34 -9.51 5.46
C ASP A 1032 12.09 -9.80 6.79
N ILE A 1033 13.32 -9.28 6.95
CA ILE A 1033 14.08 -9.36 8.20
C ILE A 1033 13.28 -8.71 9.34
N GLY A 1034 13.25 -9.36 10.51
CA GLY A 1034 12.50 -8.94 11.69
C GLY A 1034 11.04 -9.42 11.72
N LYS A 1035 10.51 -9.96 10.61
CA LYS A 1035 9.14 -10.52 10.59
C LYS A 1035 9.05 -11.81 11.39
N ALA A 1036 7.92 -12.01 12.05
CA ALA A 1036 7.64 -13.24 12.79
C ALA A 1036 7.41 -14.38 11.80
N VAL A 1037 8.11 -15.49 11.99
CA VAL A 1037 8.08 -16.68 11.12
C VAL A 1037 7.30 -17.78 11.81
N SER A 1038 6.32 -18.35 11.10
CA SER A 1038 5.44 -19.38 11.65
C SER A 1038 5.23 -20.52 10.66
N PHE A 1039 5.35 -21.75 11.16
CA PHE A 1039 5.02 -22.95 10.39
C PHE A 1039 3.50 -23.09 10.24
N LEU A 1040 3.03 -23.30 9.01
CA LEU A 1040 1.60 -23.53 8.74
C LEU A 1040 1.28 -25.01 8.58
N GLN A 1041 2.03 -25.71 7.74
CA GLN A 1041 1.83 -27.12 7.44
C GLN A 1041 3.03 -27.70 6.69
N GLY A 1042 3.16 -29.03 6.71
CA GLY A 1042 4.23 -29.73 6.02
C GLY A 1042 4.29 -31.21 6.37
N GLU A 1043 5.21 -31.90 5.72
CA GLU A 1043 5.61 -33.29 5.95
C GLU A 1043 7.12 -33.34 6.01
N ASN A 1044 7.70 -34.00 7.02
CA ASN A 1044 9.14 -34.11 7.24
C ASN A 1044 9.88 -32.76 7.35
N PHE A 1045 9.16 -31.66 7.64
CA PHE A 1045 9.69 -30.32 7.73
C PHE A 1045 9.77 -29.84 9.18
N THR A 1046 10.89 -29.23 9.56
CA THR A 1046 11.09 -28.56 10.85
C THR A 1046 11.57 -27.13 10.61
N LEU A 1047 10.80 -26.15 11.08
CA LEU A 1047 11.22 -24.74 11.12
C LEU A 1047 12.22 -24.54 12.26
N LEU A 1048 13.32 -23.83 12.02
CA LEU A 1048 14.41 -23.66 12.98
C LEU A 1048 14.47 -22.26 13.61
N ASN A 1049 13.79 -21.27 13.05
CA ASN A 1049 13.72 -19.91 13.59
C ASN A 1049 12.27 -19.40 13.65
N ASP A 1050 11.99 -18.56 14.64
CA ASP A 1050 10.68 -17.92 14.85
C ASP A 1050 10.62 -16.47 14.35
N THR A 1051 11.75 -15.94 13.89
CA THR A 1051 11.91 -14.59 13.36
C THR A 1051 12.87 -14.63 12.18
N SER A 1052 12.56 -13.93 11.10
CA SER A 1052 13.42 -13.90 9.92
C SER A 1052 14.63 -13.03 10.24
N ASP A 1053 15.82 -13.60 10.18
CA ASP A 1053 17.08 -12.88 10.41
C ASP A 1053 17.86 -12.74 9.10
N THR A 1054 19.18 -12.51 9.18
CA THR A 1054 20.05 -12.43 8.00
C THR A 1054 20.09 -13.72 7.18
N GLU A 1055 19.75 -14.87 7.79
CA GLU A 1055 19.62 -16.15 7.09
C GLU A 1055 18.22 -16.34 6.49
N GLY A 1056 17.24 -15.50 6.86
CA GLY A 1056 15.87 -15.55 6.34
C GLY A 1056 15.01 -16.60 7.04
N VAL A 1057 14.41 -17.53 6.28
CA VAL A 1057 13.67 -18.67 6.84
C VAL A 1057 14.58 -19.89 6.89
N LEU A 1058 14.88 -20.39 8.09
CA LEU A 1058 15.80 -21.50 8.33
C LEU A 1058 15.03 -22.78 8.66
N PHE A 1059 15.35 -23.90 8.02
CA PHE A 1059 14.60 -25.15 8.17
C PHE A 1059 15.46 -26.41 8.00
N THR A 1060 14.88 -27.56 8.35
CA THR A 1060 15.43 -28.90 8.13
C THR A 1060 14.37 -29.81 7.54
N MET A 1061 14.77 -30.64 6.59
CA MET A 1061 13.96 -31.72 6.03
C MET A 1061 14.53 -33.06 6.47
N THR A 1062 13.73 -33.89 7.14
CA THR A 1062 14.17 -35.22 7.60
C THR A 1062 14.10 -36.30 6.51
N GLY A 1063 13.61 -35.96 5.32
CA GLY A 1063 13.46 -36.84 4.15
C GLY A 1063 12.63 -36.16 3.07
N ALA A 1064 12.10 -36.94 2.13
CA ALA A 1064 11.19 -36.41 1.12
C ALA A 1064 9.92 -35.82 1.76
N GLY A 1065 9.60 -34.56 1.45
CA GLY A 1065 8.47 -33.86 2.04
C GLY A 1065 8.37 -32.41 1.59
N TYR A 1066 7.62 -31.62 2.35
CA TYR A 1066 7.41 -30.20 2.07
C TYR A 1066 7.12 -29.40 3.34
N GLY A 1067 7.29 -28.08 3.26
CA GLY A 1067 6.91 -27.13 4.31
C GLY A 1067 6.33 -25.85 3.73
N ILE A 1068 5.37 -25.29 4.45
CA ILE A 1068 4.80 -23.98 4.15
C ILE A 1068 4.92 -23.12 5.39
N VAL A 1069 5.58 -21.98 5.23
CA VAL A 1069 5.90 -21.04 6.29
C VAL A 1069 5.27 -19.69 5.97
N LYS A 1070 4.84 -18.97 6.99
CA LYS A 1070 4.26 -17.64 6.90
C LYS A 1070 5.06 -16.64 7.72
N LEU A 1071 5.40 -15.53 7.09
CA LEU A 1071 6.02 -14.35 7.69
C LEU A 1071 4.96 -13.25 7.84
N LYS A 1072 4.92 -12.62 9.01
CA LYS A 1072 3.99 -11.54 9.36
C LYS A 1072 4.73 -10.27 9.77
#